data_AF-A0A972EKV7-F1
#
_entry.id   AF-A0A972EKV7-F1
#
_cell.length_a   1.000
_cell.length_b   1.000
_cell.length_c   1.000
_cell.angle_alpha   90.00
_cell.angle_beta   90.00
_cell.angle_gamma   90.00
#
_symmetry.space_group_name_H-M   'P 1'
#
loop_
_entity.id
_entity.type
_entity.pdbx_description
1 polymer ?
#
loop_
_entity_poly.entity_id
_entity_poly.type
_entity_poly.pdbx_seq_one_letter_code
_entity_poly.pdbx_strand_id
1 'polypeptide(L)'
;MKKLDLHIHTIQTVSDHPFSFSIEKLREYVQALSIDGIAITNHNEFDITQYKDIQSSLSDICVVLPGIEINLGKSNFGHIICITDQDDIEDFSIRCKAVQDRIITQKNFISLDELQQIFSDFEKYLWIPHYDKKPILDADIISAMGTCILCGEVGSVKKFIYRQKDLDSLIPLYFSDLRPSEDLEVFPSRQTFFDIDEISVSSIKKSLIARRHVALTENEGNELFYALPDLPVSKRLTVVIGERSSGKSFMLDQIAKQYDNIKYIKQFDLIETKPEQAAKDFTDQIAAKRSSFAEEYFTPFKEAVDIVKNIYLDRDEKALEQYISSLIRFAKEADRADMFAKCALYNESKFPARSFDNITKLIESVKNLLDAHEYRDIIKKYVTRGRLIDLLKDLIYRYREEKRRSLEETWVNDLIGEIKRTLSLRTSAVNVPDFDIYECQMNRVKVSKFNDLVNTIKRKTIINQKMVGGFVIQTEKRPYNSASELKNFSGKKNVSFSKYMDEYANDPYRYLLGLVEMEDIPETDYYKYFVYVEYQILNQYGFSVSGGERAEFRLLQEIDDANSFDMLLIDEPESSFDNLFLRDRVNQIIHELSMNMPVILVTHNNTVGASIRPDFLIYTRRIIDDNVTYERYYGLPSSKELISSTGNSIKNFQVVLDCLEAGEKSYNERKRDYDLLKN
;
A
#
# COMPACT_ATOMS: atom_id res chain seq x y z
N MET A 1 -5.65 11.32 27.04
CA MET A 1 -6.81 10.39 27.09
C MET A 1 -7.40 10.39 28.49
N LYS A 2 -8.63 9.90 28.66
CA LYS A 2 -9.27 9.68 29.97
C LYS A 2 -9.40 8.20 30.25
N LYS A 3 -8.94 7.76 31.43
CA LYS A 3 -9.02 6.38 31.89
C LYS A 3 -10.34 6.15 32.60
N LEU A 4 -11.18 5.26 32.07
CA LEU A 4 -12.52 5.02 32.60
C LEU A 4 -12.73 3.57 33.06
N ASP A 5 -13.55 3.41 34.09
CA ASP A 5 -14.11 2.13 34.53
C ASP A 5 -15.62 2.21 34.70
N LEU A 6 -16.34 1.75 33.67
CA LEU A 6 -17.79 1.93 33.58
C LEU A 6 -18.59 0.73 34.12
N HIS A 7 -17.95 -0.18 34.87
CA HIS A 7 -18.61 -1.36 35.42
C HIS A 7 -18.19 -1.62 36.88
N ILE A 8 -18.95 -1.08 37.83
CA ILE A 8 -18.70 -1.15 39.28
C ILE A 8 -20.03 -1.34 40.03
N HIS A 9 -20.05 -2.24 41.00
CA HIS A 9 -21.20 -2.49 41.88
C HIS A 9 -20.90 -2.06 43.32
N THR A 10 -21.83 -1.36 43.94
CA THR A 10 -21.77 -0.78 45.28
C THR A 10 -22.91 -1.24 46.19
N ILE A 11 -23.86 -2.01 45.66
CA ILE A 11 -24.98 -2.58 46.39
C ILE A 11 -24.96 -4.09 46.21
N GLN A 12 -25.05 -4.83 47.30
CA GLN A 12 -25.26 -6.26 47.24
C GLN A 12 -26.71 -6.54 46.83
N THR A 13 -26.90 -6.95 45.58
CA THR A 13 -28.22 -7.32 45.06
C THR A 13 -28.47 -8.82 45.19
N VAL A 14 -29.65 -9.28 44.79
CA VAL A 14 -29.93 -10.72 44.69
C VAL A 14 -28.99 -11.42 43.70
N SER A 15 -28.42 -10.72 42.72
CA SER A 15 -27.52 -11.27 41.70
C SER A 15 -26.05 -11.34 42.15
N ASP A 16 -25.71 -10.69 43.27
CA ASP A 16 -24.34 -10.62 43.78
C ASP A 16 -24.00 -11.71 44.80
N HIS A 17 -22.72 -12.01 44.91
CA HIS A 17 -22.17 -12.65 46.11
C HIS A 17 -22.16 -11.67 47.29
N PRO A 18 -22.12 -12.15 48.55
CA PRO A 18 -22.05 -11.27 49.71
C PRO A 18 -20.81 -10.36 49.70
N PHE A 19 -21.01 -9.04 49.80
CA PHE A 19 -19.94 -8.05 50.00
C PHE A 19 -20.48 -6.84 50.77
N SER A 20 -19.59 -6.14 51.49
CA SER A 20 -19.90 -4.86 52.15
C SER A 20 -19.20 -3.74 51.42
N PHE A 21 -19.95 -2.77 50.93
CA PHE A 21 -19.41 -1.60 50.24
C PHE A 21 -18.55 -0.74 51.17
N SER A 22 -17.43 -0.23 50.64
CA SER A 22 -16.55 0.75 51.29
C SER A 22 -16.23 1.89 50.33
N ILE A 23 -16.59 3.12 50.73
CA ILE A 23 -16.31 4.32 49.93
C ILE A 23 -14.82 4.66 49.97
N GLU A 24 -14.16 4.37 51.09
CA GLU A 24 -12.73 4.53 51.31
C GLU A 24 -11.94 3.65 50.35
N LYS A 25 -12.34 2.37 50.19
CA LYS A 25 -11.71 1.49 49.20
C LYS A 25 -11.98 1.90 47.76
N LEU A 26 -13.19 2.38 47.45
CA LEU A 26 -13.47 2.91 46.12
C LEU A 26 -12.61 4.14 45.82
N ARG A 27 -12.44 5.04 46.79
CA ARG A 27 -11.57 6.21 46.67
C ARG A 27 -10.11 5.81 46.48
N GLU A 28 -9.61 4.85 47.25
CA GLU A 28 -8.26 4.30 47.11
C GLU A 28 -8.06 3.66 45.73
N TYR A 29 -9.03 2.90 45.23
CA TYR A 29 -9.00 2.29 43.89
C TYR A 29 -8.83 3.34 42.79
N VAL A 30 -9.66 4.39 42.81
CA VAL A 30 -9.63 5.48 41.82
C VAL A 30 -8.29 6.21 41.86
N GLN A 31 -7.78 6.53 43.04
CA GLN A 31 -6.52 7.25 43.20
C GLN A 31 -5.31 6.39 42.81
N ALA A 32 -5.25 5.15 43.30
CA ALA A 32 -4.12 4.24 43.07
C ALA A 32 -3.95 3.89 41.58
N LEU A 33 -5.06 3.78 40.85
CA LEU A 33 -5.04 3.49 39.41
C LEU A 33 -5.20 4.72 38.52
N SER A 34 -5.27 5.93 39.09
CA SER A 34 -5.44 7.20 38.38
C SER A 34 -6.61 7.16 37.38
N ILE A 35 -7.79 6.75 37.86
CA ILE A 35 -9.00 6.63 37.05
C ILE A 35 -9.67 8.01 36.98
N ASP A 36 -9.87 8.54 35.76
CA ASP A 36 -10.49 9.86 35.57
C ASP A 36 -12.02 9.83 35.74
N GLY A 37 -12.65 8.68 35.51
CA GLY A 37 -14.10 8.54 35.73
C GLY A 37 -14.59 7.10 35.84
N ILE A 38 -15.71 6.94 36.54
CA ILE A 38 -16.33 5.66 36.83
C ILE A 38 -17.84 5.71 36.56
N ALA A 39 -18.49 4.54 36.44
CA ALA A 39 -19.95 4.44 36.49
C ALA A 39 -20.42 3.42 37.53
N ILE A 40 -21.40 3.82 38.34
CA ILE A 40 -22.04 2.92 39.32
C ILE A 40 -23.15 2.17 38.59
N THR A 41 -23.04 0.84 38.51
CA THR A 41 -23.81 -0.02 37.59
C THR A 41 -24.27 -1.28 38.31
N ASN A 42 -24.97 -1.11 39.43
CA ASN A 42 -25.53 -2.22 40.22
C ASN A 42 -26.50 -3.08 39.38
N HIS A 43 -26.58 -4.37 39.71
CA HIS A 43 -27.48 -5.29 39.02
C HIS A 43 -28.96 -4.93 39.25
N ASN A 44 -29.66 -4.51 38.19
CA ASN A 44 -31.10 -4.27 38.14
C ASN A 44 -31.64 -3.22 39.14
N GLU A 45 -30.76 -2.47 39.79
CA GLU A 45 -31.08 -1.51 40.83
C GLU A 45 -30.21 -0.26 40.68
N PHE A 46 -30.78 0.89 41.01
CA PHE A 46 -30.05 2.15 41.09
C PHE A 46 -30.53 2.91 42.33
N ASP A 47 -29.66 3.06 43.33
CA ASP A 47 -29.93 3.87 44.52
C ASP A 47 -29.42 5.29 44.30
N ILE A 48 -30.36 6.22 44.07
CA ILE A 48 -30.06 7.63 43.85
C ILE A 48 -29.39 8.30 45.07
N THR A 49 -29.71 7.87 46.28
CA THR A 49 -29.14 8.43 47.51
C THR A 49 -27.69 8.00 47.65
N GLN A 50 -27.42 6.68 47.56
CA GLN A 50 -26.06 6.17 47.61
C GLN A 50 -25.19 6.75 46.48
N TYR A 51 -25.74 6.86 45.26
CA TYR A 51 -25.04 7.49 44.15
C TYR A 51 -24.62 8.93 44.46
N LYS A 52 -25.54 9.76 45.00
CA LYS A 52 -25.26 11.18 45.31
C LYS A 52 -24.17 11.29 46.39
N ASP A 53 -24.17 10.40 47.37
CA ASP A 53 -23.13 10.32 48.40
C ASP A 53 -21.76 9.94 47.81
N ILE A 54 -21.71 8.94 46.93
CA ILE A 54 -20.49 8.53 46.21
C ILE A 54 -19.97 9.67 45.32
N GLN A 55 -20.85 10.29 44.54
CA GLN A 55 -20.52 11.40 43.65
C GLN A 55 -19.90 12.56 44.44
N SER A 56 -20.51 12.94 45.57
CA SER A 56 -19.98 13.99 46.44
C SER A 56 -18.65 13.61 47.09
N SER A 57 -18.43 12.33 47.39
CA SER A 57 -17.21 11.84 48.04
C SER A 57 -16.02 11.71 47.08
N LEU A 58 -16.27 11.67 45.78
CA LEU A 58 -15.24 11.50 44.73
C LEU A 58 -15.11 12.73 43.80
N SER A 59 -15.91 13.78 44.02
CA SER A 59 -15.98 14.95 43.11
C SER A 59 -14.66 15.69 42.91
N ASP A 60 -13.72 15.53 43.84
CA ASP A 60 -12.38 16.13 43.79
C ASP A 60 -11.35 15.29 43.02
N ILE A 61 -11.67 14.02 42.69
CA ILE A 61 -10.71 13.09 42.07
C ILE A 61 -11.17 12.47 40.74
N CYS A 62 -12.47 12.25 40.53
CA CYS A 62 -12.97 11.65 39.28
C CYS A 62 -14.43 12.01 38.99
N VAL A 63 -14.84 11.85 37.73
CA VAL A 63 -16.25 11.97 37.33
C VAL A 63 -16.99 10.66 37.61
N VAL A 64 -18.12 10.73 38.31
CA VAL A 64 -18.99 9.57 38.59
C VAL A 64 -20.22 9.66 37.70
N LEU A 65 -20.48 8.66 36.86
CA LEU A 65 -21.65 8.57 35.99
C LEU A 65 -22.72 7.65 36.58
N PRO A 66 -24.01 8.01 36.50
CA PRO A 66 -25.11 7.15 36.92
C PRO A 66 -25.35 6.03 35.91
N GLY A 67 -25.50 4.80 36.41
CA GLY A 67 -25.77 3.64 35.55
C GLY A 67 -26.50 2.50 36.25
N ILE A 68 -26.82 1.48 35.48
CA ILE A 68 -27.48 0.23 35.91
C ILE A 68 -27.03 -0.91 34.99
N GLU A 69 -26.83 -2.10 35.53
CA GLU A 69 -26.61 -3.31 34.72
C GLU A 69 -27.88 -4.17 34.73
N ILE A 70 -28.48 -4.38 33.56
CA ILE A 70 -29.81 -4.95 33.40
C ILE A 70 -29.74 -6.38 32.87
N ASN A 71 -30.50 -7.30 33.47
CA ASN A 71 -30.76 -8.62 32.90
C ASN A 71 -31.77 -8.50 31.75
N LEU A 72 -31.28 -8.66 30.51
CA LEU A 72 -32.07 -8.52 29.28
C LEU A 72 -32.03 -9.81 28.47
N GLY A 73 -33.18 -10.28 27.98
CA GLY A 73 -33.21 -11.59 27.32
C GLY A 73 -34.51 -11.96 26.61
N LYS A 74 -34.50 -13.14 25.97
CA LYS A 74 -35.69 -13.79 25.38
C LYS A 74 -36.01 -15.10 26.10
N SER A 75 -35.11 -16.08 25.99
CA SER A 75 -35.22 -17.41 26.61
C SER A 75 -34.26 -17.59 27.78
N ASN A 76 -33.07 -17.00 27.66
CA ASN A 76 -32.11 -16.75 28.72
C ASN A 76 -31.78 -15.25 28.71
N PHE A 77 -31.11 -14.78 29.76
CA PHE A 77 -30.67 -13.39 29.85
C PHE A 77 -29.16 -13.26 29.67
N GLY A 78 -28.77 -12.15 29.06
CA GLY A 78 -27.43 -11.58 29.18
C GLY A 78 -27.50 -10.26 29.94
N HIS A 79 -26.34 -9.67 30.20
CA HIS A 79 -26.29 -8.35 30.83
C HIS A 79 -26.07 -7.24 29.82
N ILE A 80 -26.67 -6.10 30.09
CA ILE A 80 -26.42 -4.84 29.38
C ILE A 80 -26.31 -3.70 30.37
N ILE A 81 -25.25 -2.91 30.25
CA ILE A 81 -25.05 -1.72 31.06
C ILE A 81 -25.73 -0.54 30.37
N CYS A 82 -26.44 0.27 31.14
CA CYS A 82 -27.04 1.52 30.72
C CYS A 82 -26.49 2.67 31.57
N ILE A 83 -25.97 3.71 30.94
CA ILE A 83 -25.39 4.90 31.61
C ILE A 83 -26.03 6.17 31.05
N THR A 84 -26.32 7.13 31.93
CA THR A 84 -26.82 8.47 31.57
C THR A 84 -25.89 9.58 32.04
N ASP A 85 -26.13 10.82 31.62
CA ASP A 85 -25.43 12.01 32.13
C ASP A 85 -25.97 12.42 33.51
N GLN A 86 -25.13 13.06 34.32
CA GLN A 86 -25.45 13.44 35.71
C GLN A 86 -26.69 14.34 35.82
N ASP A 87 -26.94 15.17 34.81
CA ASP A 87 -28.06 16.11 34.78
C ASP A 87 -29.44 15.43 34.62
N ASP A 88 -29.47 14.15 34.22
CA ASP A 88 -30.68 13.39 33.93
C ASP A 88 -31.05 12.36 35.03
N ILE A 89 -30.38 12.44 36.18
CA ILE A 89 -30.44 11.40 37.21
C ILE A 89 -31.85 11.13 37.76
N GLU A 90 -32.71 12.15 37.87
CA GLU A 90 -34.06 11.99 38.44
C GLU A 90 -34.97 11.19 37.51
N ASP A 91 -34.97 11.46 36.20
CA ASP A 91 -35.69 10.66 35.19
C ASP A 91 -35.11 9.24 35.12
N PHE A 92 -33.79 9.12 35.17
CA PHE A 92 -33.10 7.83 35.14
C PHE A 92 -33.45 6.95 36.34
N SER A 93 -33.54 7.52 37.54
CA SER A 93 -33.94 6.81 38.76
C SER A 93 -35.36 6.23 38.64
N ILE A 94 -36.31 6.98 38.08
CA ILE A 94 -37.68 6.51 37.84
C ILE A 94 -37.69 5.31 36.88
N ARG A 95 -36.91 5.37 35.79
CA ARG A 95 -36.80 4.28 34.82
C ARG A 95 -36.12 3.04 35.43
N CYS A 96 -35.03 3.23 36.18
CA CYS A 96 -34.36 2.15 36.88
C CYS A 96 -35.29 1.47 37.90
N LYS A 97 -36.16 2.24 38.57
CA LYS A 97 -37.16 1.66 39.47
C LYS A 97 -38.12 0.72 38.75
N ALA A 98 -38.56 1.08 37.54
CA ALA A 98 -39.40 0.22 36.71
C ALA A 98 -38.70 -1.07 36.24
N VAL A 99 -37.36 -1.08 36.15
CA VAL A 99 -36.56 -2.30 35.94
C VAL A 99 -36.54 -3.16 37.20
N GLN A 100 -36.21 -2.55 38.35
CA GLN A 100 -36.13 -3.22 39.64
C GLN A 100 -37.45 -3.92 40.01
N ASP A 101 -38.58 -3.26 39.76
CA ASP A 101 -39.91 -3.81 40.08
C ASP A 101 -40.28 -5.04 39.21
N ARG A 102 -39.61 -5.24 38.07
CA ARG A 102 -39.77 -6.42 37.20
C ARG A 102 -38.76 -7.53 37.50
N ILE A 103 -37.59 -7.20 38.05
CA ILE A 103 -36.49 -8.14 38.28
C ILE A 103 -36.28 -8.33 39.78
N ILE A 104 -37.14 -9.17 40.37
CA ILE A 104 -37.17 -9.41 41.83
C ILE A 104 -36.26 -10.58 42.23
N THR A 105 -36.05 -11.55 41.34
CA THR A 105 -35.22 -12.73 41.58
C THR A 105 -34.08 -12.84 40.56
N GLN A 106 -33.03 -13.59 40.90
CA GLN A 106 -31.86 -13.84 40.03
C GLN A 106 -32.19 -14.37 38.63
N LYS A 107 -33.37 -14.97 38.43
CA LYS A 107 -33.80 -15.53 37.15
C LYS A 107 -34.71 -14.62 36.34
N ASN A 108 -35.18 -13.53 36.94
CA ASN A 108 -36.00 -12.56 36.22
C ASN A 108 -35.11 -11.74 35.28
N PHE A 109 -35.69 -11.40 34.14
CA PHE A 109 -35.11 -10.54 33.12
C PHE A 109 -36.27 -9.85 32.41
N ILE A 110 -35.98 -8.71 31.79
CA ILE A 110 -36.94 -8.03 30.93
C ILE A 110 -36.69 -8.37 29.46
N SER A 111 -37.72 -8.25 28.63
CA SER A 111 -37.61 -8.35 27.17
C SER A 111 -37.16 -7.01 26.56
N LEU A 112 -36.76 -7.04 25.28
CA LEU A 112 -36.44 -5.82 24.54
C LEU A 112 -37.66 -4.88 24.42
N ASP A 113 -38.86 -5.42 24.27
CA ASP A 113 -40.10 -4.63 24.19
C ASP A 113 -40.39 -3.92 25.52
N GLU A 114 -40.14 -4.60 26.65
CA GLU A 114 -40.27 -3.99 27.97
C GLU A 114 -39.20 -2.93 28.21
N LEU A 115 -37.96 -3.20 27.78
CA LEU A 115 -36.88 -2.21 27.84
C LEU A 115 -37.24 -0.95 27.05
N GLN A 116 -37.82 -1.09 25.85
CA GLN A 116 -38.25 0.04 25.02
C GLN A 116 -39.41 0.83 25.65
N GLN A 117 -40.30 0.17 26.39
CA GLN A 117 -41.35 0.86 27.17
C GLN A 117 -40.77 1.66 28.34
N ILE A 118 -39.73 1.14 29.00
CA ILE A 118 -39.08 1.81 30.13
C ILE A 118 -38.17 2.95 29.65
N PHE A 119 -37.38 2.71 28.62
CA PHE A 119 -36.44 3.64 28.01
C PHE A 119 -36.91 3.97 26.59
N SER A 120 -37.78 4.98 26.47
CA SER A 120 -38.42 5.36 25.21
C SER A 120 -37.46 5.94 24.17
N ASP A 121 -36.34 6.51 24.61
CA ASP A 121 -35.30 7.09 23.75
C ASP A 121 -33.95 6.43 24.06
N PHE A 122 -33.59 5.40 23.28
CA PHE A 122 -32.33 4.68 23.46
C PHE A 122 -31.11 5.53 23.10
N GLU A 123 -31.23 6.54 22.23
CA GLU A 123 -30.12 7.40 21.80
C GLU A 123 -29.65 8.34 22.91
N LYS A 124 -30.47 8.55 23.95
CA LYS A 124 -30.10 9.31 25.14
C LYS A 124 -29.02 8.62 25.99
N TYR A 125 -29.00 7.29 26.02
CA TYR A 125 -28.19 6.50 26.96
C TYR A 125 -26.99 5.81 26.30
N LEU A 126 -25.91 5.59 27.05
CA LEU A 126 -24.82 4.71 26.62
C LEU A 126 -25.15 3.27 26.98
N TRP A 127 -25.23 2.41 25.97
CA TRP A 127 -25.53 0.99 26.11
C TRP A 127 -24.26 0.16 25.87
N ILE A 128 -23.90 -0.68 26.84
CA ILE A 128 -22.72 -1.55 26.77
C ILE A 128 -23.15 -2.99 27.08
N PRO A 129 -23.46 -3.81 26.07
CA PRO A 129 -23.78 -5.21 26.28
C PRO A 129 -22.54 -6.01 26.69
N HIS A 130 -22.75 -7.03 27.50
CA HIS A 130 -21.81 -8.14 27.61
C HIS A 130 -21.73 -8.88 26.27
N TYR A 131 -20.77 -8.51 25.43
CA TYR A 131 -20.62 -9.03 24.08
C TYR A 131 -19.81 -10.32 24.05
N ASP A 132 -18.66 -10.30 24.72
CA ASP A 132 -17.72 -11.43 24.75
C ASP A 132 -17.32 -11.73 26.21
N LYS A 133 -18.27 -11.51 27.12
CA LYS A 133 -18.20 -11.67 28.58
C LYS A 133 -19.49 -12.35 29.05
N LYS A 134 -19.40 -13.32 29.96
CA LYS A 134 -20.60 -14.00 30.49
C LYS A 134 -21.21 -13.18 31.63
N PRO A 135 -22.55 -13.13 31.77
CA PRO A 135 -23.57 -13.67 30.87
C PRO A 135 -23.70 -12.85 29.57
N ILE A 136 -23.58 -13.51 28.42
CA ILE A 136 -23.52 -12.86 27.10
C ILE A 136 -24.92 -12.45 26.67
N LEU A 137 -25.09 -11.23 26.15
CA LEU A 137 -26.35 -10.78 25.55
C LEU A 137 -26.54 -11.38 24.16
N ASP A 138 -27.76 -11.85 23.88
CA ASP A 138 -28.11 -12.44 22.59
C ASP A 138 -27.84 -11.46 21.43
N ALA A 139 -27.16 -11.95 20.39
CA ALA A 139 -26.79 -11.15 19.22
C ALA A 139 -28.00 -10.55 18.48
N ASP A 140 -29.15 -11.23 18.51
CA ASP A 140 -30.40 -10.72 17.95
C ASP A 140 -30.86 -9.43 18.64
N ILE A 141 -30.68 -9.34 19.96
CA ILE A 141 -31.06 -8.15 20.74
C ILE A 141 -30.13 -7.01 20.39
N ILE A 142 -28.82 -7.29 20.32
CA ILE A 142 -27.81 -6.30 19.89
C ILE A 142 -28.15 -5.77 18.49
N SER A 143 -28.46 -6.67 17.55
CA SER A 143 -28.82 -6.30 16.18
C SER A 143 -30.12 -5.49 16.11
N ALA A 144 -31.09 -5.78 16.99
CA ALA A 144 -32.36 -5.05 17.03
C ALA A 144 -32.22 -3.63 17.60
N MET A 145 -31.29 -3.40 18.53
CA MET A 145 -30.95 -2.06 19.03
C MET A 145 -30.12 -1.24 18.03
N GLY A 146 -29.59 -1.88 16.98
CA GLY A 146 -29.01 -1.21 15.81
C GLY A 146 -27.89 -0.24 16.16
N THR A 147 -28.01 1.00 15.67
CA THR A 147 -26.99 2.06 15.83
C THR A 147 -26.80 2.56 17.25
N CYS A 148 -27.69 2.23 18.18
CA CYS A 148 -27.57 2.64 19.58
C CYS A 148 -26.46 1.90 20.33
N ILE A 149 -26.02 0.74 19.83
CA ILE A 149 -24.92 -0.05 20.39
C ILE A 149 -23.69 0.05 19.49
N LEU A 150 -22.70 0.85 19.91
CA LEU A 150 -21.43 1.03 19.20
C LEU A 150 -20.29 0.19 19.80
N CYS A 151 -20.47 -0.32 21.01
CA CYS A 151 -19.43 -0.94 21.81
C CYS A 151 -19.95 -2.18 22.55
N GLY A 152 -19.05 -3.00 23.08
CA GLY A 152 -19.41 -4.17 23.87
C GLY A 152 -18.32 -4.57 24.85
N GLU A 153 -18.71 -4.98 26.05
CA GLU A 153 -17.76 -5.40 27.07
C GLU A 153 -17.20 -6.80 26.77
N VAL A 154 -15.88 -6.94 26.88
CA VAL A 154 -15.15 -8.20 26.68
C VAL A 154 -14.55 -8.71 27.98
N GLY A 155 -14.47 -10.04 28.14
CA GLY A 155 -14.00 -10.64 29.39
C GLY A 155 -12.48 -10.72 29.58
N SER A 156 -11.66 -10.32 28.60
CA SER A 156 -10.19 -10.38 28.73
C SER A 156 -9.45 -9.50 27.74
N VAL A 157 -8.20 -9.15 28.07
CA VAL A 157 -7.26 -8.43 27.19
C VAL A 157 -7.10 -9.12 25.83
N LYS A 158 -7.03 -10.45 25.79
CA LYS A 158 -6.92 -11.20 24.52
C LYS A 158 -8.14 -10.97 23.62
N LYS A 159 -9.34 -10.96 24.21
CA LYS A 159 -10.57 -10.69 23.47
C LYS A 159 -10.63 -9.25 22.99
N PHE A 160 -10.19 -8.30 23.82
CA PHE A 160 -10.06 -6.90 23.43
C PHE A 160 -9.18 -6.75 22.18
N ILE A 161 -7.95 -7.29 22.21
CA ILE A 161 -7.01 -7.19 21.09
C ILE A 161 -7.57 -7.85 19.81
N TYR A 162 -8.28 -8.98 19.95
CA TYR A 162 -8.89 -9.66 18.81
C TYR A 162 -10.01 -8.82 18.18
N ARG A 163 -10.94 -8.31 18.99
CA ARG A 163 -12.07 -7.48 18.52
C ARG A 163 -11.62 -6.12 18.00
N GLN A 164 -10.57 -5.56 18.56
CA GLN A 164 -9.97 -4.32 18.08
C GLN A 164 -9.50 -4.43 16.62
N LYS A 165 -9.11 -5.63 16.17
CA LYS A 165 -8.70 -5.90 14.78
C LYS A 165 -9.84 -6.28 13.83
N ASP A 166 -10.99 -6.68 14.37
CA ASP A 166 -12.14 -7.18 13.62
C ASP A 166 -13.09 -6.03 13.25
N LEU A 167 -12.99 -5.54 12.00
CA LEU A 167 -13.66 -4.34 11.50
C LEU A 167 -15.19 -4.38 11.60
N ASP A 168 -15.78 -5.58 11.60
CA ASP A 168 -17.23 -5.80 11.61
C ASP A 168 -17.80 -5.99 13.02
N SER A 169 -16.94 -6.11 14.04
CA SER A 169 -17.36 -6.29 15.44
C SER A 169 -17.60 -4.97 16.20
N LEU A 170 -18.34 -5.06 17.31
CA LEU A 170 -18.49 -3.96 18.27
C LEU A 170 -17.13 -3.53 18.82
N ILE A 171 -16.99 -2.23 19.11
CA ILE A 171 -15.77 -1.69 19.73
C ILE A 171 -15.61 -2.33 21.12
N PRO A 172 -14.51 -3.05 21.39
CA PRO A 172 -14.35 -3.74 22.66
C PRO A 172 -14.09 -2.74 23.78
N LEU A 173 -14.73 -2.97 24.93
CA LEU A 173 -14.46 -2.28 26.19
C LEU A 173 -14.06 -3.30 27.26
N TYR A 174 -13.15 -2.92 28.14
CA TYR A 174 -12.64 -3.79 29.20
C TYR A 174 -12.69 -3.08 30.55
N PHE A 175 -13.59 -3.55 31.41
CA PHE A 175 -13.89 -2.96 32.71
C PHE A 175 -13.72 -3.96 33.85
N SER A 176 -13.76 -3.44 35.08
CA SER A 176 -13.36 -4.21 36.26
C SER A 176 -14.40 -5.19 36.73
N ASP A 177 -15.69 -4.84 36.65
CA ASP A 177 -16.78 -5.56 37.32
C ASP A 177 -16.51 -5.59 38.84
N LEU A 178 -16.06 -4.45 39.39
CA LEU A 178 -15.54 -4.34 40.74
C LEU A 178 -16.64 -4.24 41.79
N ARG A 179 -16.41 -4.87 42.96
CA ARG A 179 -17.19 -4.68 44.20
C ARG A 179 -16.25 -4.16 45.30
N PRO A 180 -16.17 -2.84 45.54
CA PRO A 180 -15.21 -2.25 46.46
C PRO A 180 -15.64 -2.55 47.90
N SER A 181 -14.87 -3.41 48.57
CA SER A 181 -15.07 -3.82 49.95
C SER A 181 -13.78 -3.70 50.73
N GLU A 182 -13.84 -3.59 52.06
CA GLU A 182 -12.65 -3.48 52.93
C GLU A 182 -11.65 -4.61 52.71
N ASP A 183 -12.12 -5.81 52.39
CA ASP A 183 -11.31 -7.00 52.15
C ASP A 183 -10.62 -7.01 50.77
N LEU A 184 -10.81 -5.97 49.95
CA LEU A 184 -10.20 -5.87 48.62
C LEU A 184 -8.71 -5.54 48.73
N GLU A 185 -7.88 -6.58 48.70
CA GLU A 185 -6.41 -6.43 48.80
C GLU A 185 -5.76 -5.93 47.51
N VAL A 186 -6.26 -6.34 46.35
CA VAL A 186 -5.65 -6.05 45.05
C VAL A 186 -6.64 -5.41 44.10
N PHE A 187 -6.28 -4.24 43.58
CA PHE A 187 -7.10 -3.54 42.61
C PHE A 187 -6.98 -4.14 41.20
N PRO A 188 -8.10 -4.46 40.53
CA PRO A 188 -8.08 -4.97 39.17
C PRO A 188 -7.60 -3.88 38.19
N SER A 189 -6.55 -4.17 37.41
CA SER A 189 -6.12 -3.29 36.31
C SER A 189 -6.94 -3.57 35.05
N ARG A 190 -8.25 -3.28 35.10
CA ARG A 190 -9.20 -3.47 34.00
C ARG A 190 -9.94 -2.15 33.77
N GLN A 191 -9.32 -1.30 32.96
CA GLN A 191 -9.87 -0.01 32.58
C GLN A 191 -9.65 0.19 31.09
N THR A 192 -10.44 1.08 30.52
CA THR A 192 -10.34 1.45 29.11
C THR A 192 -10.04 2.94 28.99
N PHE A 193 -9.07 3.29 28.14
CA PHE A 193 -8.72 4.67 27.84
C PHE A 193 -9.55 5.16 26.67
N PHE A 194 -10.13 6.35 26.81
CA PHE A 194 -10.92 7.02 25.79
C PHE A 194 -10.23 8.32 25.36
N ASP A 195 -10.21 8.55 24.06
CA ASP A 195 -9.69 9.78 23.47
C ASP A 195 -10.76 10.89 23.53
N ILE A 196 -10.92 11.45 24.73
CA ILE A 196 -11.88 12.50 25.07
C ILE A 196 -11.22 13.52 26.01
N ASP A 197 -11.66 14.78 25.93
CA ASP A 197 -11.22 15.83 26.87
C ASP A 197 -12.11 15.88 28.12
N GLU A 198 -13.43 15.76 27.94
CA GLU A 198 -14.44 15.77 29.00
C GLU A 198 -15.16 14.42 29.10
N ILE A 199 -15.47 14.00 30.33
CA ILE A 199 -16.23 12.77 30.59
C ILE A 199 -17.72 13.10 30.63
N SER A 200 -18.43 12.70 29.57
CA SER A 200 -19.89 12.72 29.47
C SER A 200 -20.34 11.57 28.57
N VAL A 201 -21.61 11.17 28.64
CA VAL A 201 -22.17 10.14 27.74
C VAL A 201 -21.98 10.56 26.28
N SER A 202 -22.20 11.84 25.97
CA SER A 202 -22.02 12.38 24.63
C SER A 202 -20.58 12.29 24.11
N SER A 203 -19.57 12.64 24.94
CA SER A 203 -18.15 12.55 24.58
C SER A 203 -17.73 11.10 24.36
N ILE A 204 -18.15 10.19 25.25
CA ILE A 204 -17.86 8.76 25.15
C ILE A 204 -18.46 8.20 23.86
N LYS A 205 -19.74 8.46 23.58
CA LYS A 205 -20.38 8.03 22.33
C LYS A 205 -19.65 8.53 21.09
N LYS A 206 -19.21 9.79 21.06
CA LYS A 206 -18.44 10.34 19.94
C LYS A 206 -17.11 9.63 19.74
N SER A 207 -16.39 9.31 20.81
CA SER A 207 -15.15 8.52 20.71
C SER A 207 -15.41 7.12 20.16
N LEU A 208 -16.54 6.50 20.50
CA LEU A 208 -16.98 5.20 20.00
C LEU A 208 -17.46 5.20 18.53
N ILE A 209 -17.33 6.31 17.80
CA ILE A 209 -17.53 6.30 16.35
C ILE A 209 -16.36 5.61 15.63
N ALA A 210 -15.17 5.59 16.25
CA ALA A 210 -14.01 4.89 15.70
C ALA A 210 -13.25 4.13 16.80
N ARG A 211 -13.07 2.82 16.58
CA ARG A 211 -12.38 1.90 17.50
C ARG A 211 -11.03 2.39 18.03
N ARG A 212 -10.29 3.16 17.22
CA ARG A 212 -8.95 3.66 17.54
C ARG A 212 -8.92 4.71 18.65
N HIS A 213 -10.06 5.32 18.97
CA HIS A 213 -10.19 6.25 20.11
C HIS A 213 -10.35 5.52 21.45
N VAL A 214 -10.23 4.19 21.44
CA VAL A 214 -10.33 3.33 22.61
C VAL A 214 -9.09 2.45 22.69
N ALA A 215 -8.43 2.42 23.85
CA ALA A 215 -7.18 1.69 24.06
C ALA A 215 -7.08 1.07 25.46
N LEU A 216 -6.13 0.15 25.65
CA LEU A 216 -5.85 -0.45 26.96
C LEU A 216 -4.80 0.34 27.75
N THR A 217 -4.03 1.19 27.07
CA THR A 217 -3.00 2.04 27.67
C THR A 217 -3.05 3.46 27.13
N GLU A 218 -2.52 4.42 27.89
CA GLU A 218 -2.45 5.82 27.47
C GLU A 218 -1.56 6.01 26.21
N ASN A 219 -0.47 5.25 26.10
CA ASN A 219 0.49 5.33 24.98
C ASN A 219 -0.09 4.77 23.66
N GLU A 220 -1.13 3.96 23.71
CA GLU A 220 -1.81 3.44 22.52
C GLU A 220 -2.81 4.46 21.92
N GLY A 221 -3.01 5.59 22.58
CA GLY A 221 -3.90 6.68 22.17
C GLY A 221 -3.43 7.52 21.00
N ASN A 222 -4.13 8.64 20.77
CA ASN A 222 -3.69 9.64 19.81
C ASN A 222 -2.49 10.42 20.35
N GLU A 223 -1.30 10.05 19.86
CA GLU A 223 -0.06 10.77 20.15
C GLU A 223 0.01 12.06 19.32
N LEU A 224 0.20 13.19 20.01
CA LEU A 224 0.41 14.50 19.39
C LEU A 224 1.89 14.84 19.32
N PHE A 225 2.28 15.62 18.31
CA PHE A 225 3.58 16.29 18.24
C PHE A 225 3.41 17.71 17.72
N TYR A 226 4.38 18.59 17.99
CA TYR A 226 4.35 19.96 17.51
C TYR A 226 4.92 20.05 16.09
N ALA A 227 4.06 20.28 15.09
CA ALA A 227 4.48 20.54 13.71
C ALA A 227 5.04 21.96 13.53
N LEU A 228 4.53 22.91 14.32
CA LEU A 228 5.05 24.27 14.48
C LEU A 228 5.13 24.55 16.00
N PRO A 229 5.91 25.54 16.47
CA PRO A 229 6.08 25.83 17.90
C PRO A 229 4.76 26.00 18.67
N ASP A 230 3.69 26.41 18.00
CA ASP A 230 2.37 26.66 18.57
C ASP A 230 1.26 25.80 17.92
N LEU A 231 1.62 24.76 17.17
CA LEU A 231 0.67 23.89 16.47
C LEU A 231 0.92 22.40 16.80
N PRO A 232 0.16 21.82 17.75
CA PRO A 232 0.10 20.38 17.88
C PRO A 232 -0.67 19.76 16.71
N VAL A 233 -0.22 18.60 16.26
CA VAL A 233 -0.87 17.76 15.25
C VAL A 233 -0.81 16.30 15.71
N SER A 234 -1.73 15.47 15.23
CA SER A 234 -1.67 14.02 15.46
C SER A 234 -0.55 13.38 14.65
N LYS A 235 0.10 12.35 15.21
CA LYS A 235 0.98 11.43 14.45
C LYS A 235 0.23 10.63 13.37
N ARG A 236 -1.10 10.71 13.36
CA ARG A 236 -2.00 10.07 12.39
C ARG A 236 -2.70 11.12 11.53
N LEU A 237 -4.04 11.12 11.48
CA LEU A 237 -4.81 11.99 10.62
C LEU A 237 -5.24 13.28 11.33
N THR A 238 -4.70 14.40 10.88
CA THR A 238 -5.14 15.74 11.30
C THR A 238 -5.91 16.40 10.17
N VAL A 239 -7.14 16.84 10.43
CA VAL A 239 -7.94 17.60 9.46
C VAL A 239 -7.95 19.08 9.84
N VAL A 240 -7.75 19.91 8.83
CA VAL A 240 -7.69 21.37 8.97
C VAL A 240 -8.85 21.98 8.19
N ILE A 241 -9.73 22.66 8.91
CA ILE A 241 -10.88 23.38 8.37
C ILE A 241 -10.74 24.88 8.62
N GLY A 242 -11.52 25.68 7.89
CA GLY A 242 -11.51 27.12 8.02
C GLY A 242 -12.18 27.81 6.85
N GLU A 243 -12.59 29.05 7.07
CA GLU A 243 -13.22 29.88 6.06
C GLU A 243 -12.28 30.15 4.86
N ARG A 244 -12.84 30.71 3.78
CA ARG A 244 -12.03 31.15 2.65
C ARG A 244 -11.06 32.24 3.11
N SER A 245 -9.80 32.11 2.72
CA SER A 245 -8.70 33.01 3.12
C SER A 245 -8.39 33.02 4.62
N SER A 246 -8.65 31.91 5.33
CA SER A 246 -8.33 31.74 6.75
C SER A 246 -6.87 31.36 7.05
N GLY A 247 -6.03 31.16 6.03
CA GLY A 247 -4.61 30.82 6.18
C GLY A 247 -4.27 29.32 6.12
N LYS A 248 -5.18 28.45 5.65
CA LYS A 248 -4.96 26.99 5.55
C LYS A 248 -3.74 26.61 4.72
N SER A 249 -3.68 27.03 3.44
CA SER A 249 -2.52 26.74 2.57
C SER A 249 -1.24 27.41 3.09
N PHE A 250 -1.36 28.58 3.71
CA PHE A 250 -0.20 29.25 4.34
C PHE A 250 0.37 28.42 5.50
N MET A 251 -0.48 27.78 6.29
CA MET A 251 -0.06 26.85 7.36
C MET A 251 0.65 25.63 6.78
N LEU A 252 0.11 25.00 5.73
CA LEU A 252 0.77 23.87 5.07
C LEU A 252 2.12 24.26 4.46
N ASP A 253 2.22 25.43 3.81
CA ASP A 253 3.48 25.96 3.28
C ASP A 253 4.53 26.19 4.39
N GLN A 254 4.11 26.59 5.59
CA GLN A 254 5.01 26.75 6.73
C GLN A 254 5.55 25.39 7.20
N ILE A 255 4.67 24.39 7.33
CA ILE A 255 5.06 23.02 7.71
C ILE A 255 6.01 22.45 6.63
N ALA A 256 5.66 22.53 5.36
CA ALA A 256 6.48 22.03 4.26
C ALA A 256 7.89 22.64 4.18
N LYS A 257 8.09 23.87 4.71
CA LYS A 257 9.41 24.52 4.76
C LYS A 257 10.27 24.09 5.95
N GLN A 258 9.66 23.57 7.02
CA GLN A 258 10.36 23.21 8.25
C GLN A 258 10.95 21.79 8.21
N TYR A 259 10.45 20.94 7.31
CA TYR A 259 10.82 19.54 7.20
C TYR A 259 11.32 19.22 5.79
N ASP A 260 12.39 18.42 5.70
CA ASP A 260 13.06 18.15 4.42
C ASP A 260 12.38 17.04 3.58
N ASN A 261 11.81 16.01 4.22
CA ASN A 261 11.25 14.82 3.55
C ASN A 261 9.72 14.75 3.63
N ILE A 262 9.04 15.76 3.08
CA ILE A 262 7.57 15.84 3.05
C ILE A 262 7.03 15.68 1.64
N LYS A 263 5.94 14.91 1.51
CA LYS A 263 5.10 14.91 0.32
C LYS A 263 4.02 15.96 0.46
N TYR A 264 3.99 16.96 -0.42
CA TYR A 264 2.96 18.00 -0.42
C TYR A 264 2.20 18.00 -1.74
N ILE A 265 0.92 17.61 -1.68
CA ILE A 265 -0.04 17.67 -2.79
C ILE A 265 -0.77 19.02 -2.69
N LYS A 266 -0.45 19.97 -3.57
CA LYS A 266 -1.05 21.31 -3.51
C LYS A 266 -2.39 21.35 -4.22
N GLN A 267 -3.17 22.37 -3.85
CA GLN A 267 -4.41 22.69 -4.53
C GLN A 267 -4.14 22.92 -6.02
N PHE A 268 -4.96 22.32 -6.88
CA PHE A 268 -4.91 22.42 -8.34
C PHE A 268 -3.75 21.71 -9.06
N ASP A 269 -2.81 21.08 -8.35
CA ASP A 269 -1.74 20.28 -8.99
C ASP A 269 -2.29 19.15 -9.88
N LEU A 270 -3.51 18.71 -9.57
CA LEU A 270 -4.22 17.63 -10.25
C LEU A 270 -5.12 18.11 -11.40
N ILE A 271 -5.33 19.42 -11.58
CA ILE A 271 -6.23 19.95 -12.62
C ILE A 271 -5.53 20.06 -13.97
N GLU A 272 -6.12 19.42 -14.98
CA GLU A 272 -5.64 19.46 -16.36
C GLU A 272 -6.04 20.77 -17.06
N THR A 273 -5.08 21.69 -17.26
CA THR A 273 -5.31 22.92 -18.04
C THR A 273 -5.26 22.71 -19.56
N LYS A 274 -4.64 21.61 -20.02
CA LYS A 274 -4.51 21.22 -21.44
C LYS A 274 -4.69 19.70 -21.62
N PRO A 275 -5.89 19.22 -22.01
CA PRO A 275 -6.22 17.78 -21.99
C PRO A 275 -5.30 16.91 -22.83
N GLU A 276 -4.98 17.33 -24.06
CA GLU A 276 -4.13 16.53 -24.98
C GLU A 276 -2.68 16.44 -24.50
N GLN A 277 -2.12 17.56 -24.03
CA GLN A 277 -0.76 17.58 -23.49
C GLN A 277 -0.69 16.80 -22.18
N ALA A 278 -1.68 16.96 -21.29
CA ALA A 278 -1.74 16.25 -20.02
C ALA A 278 -1.88 14.74 -20.21
N ALA A 279 -2.65 14.28 -21.20
CA ALA A 279 -2.75 12.85 -21.54
C ALA A 279 -1.42 12.29 -22.05
N LYS A 280 -0.67 13.07 -22.85
CA LYS A 280 0.65 12.69 -23.33
C LYS A 280 1.67 12.62 -22.18
N ASP A 281 1.79 13.69 -21.40
CA ASP A 281 2.71 13.75 -20.26
C ASP A 281 2.42 12.65 -19.24
N PHE A 282 1.14 12.34 -19.04
CA PHE A 282 0.70 11.23 -18.18
C PHE A 282 1.19 9.88 -18.71
N THR A 283 1.02 9.61 -20.01
CA THR A 283 1.49 8.37 -20.64
C THR A 283 3.02 8.26 -20.56
N ASP A 284 3.73 9.36 -20.78
CA ASP A 284 5.19 9.42 -20.73
C ASP A 284 5.72 9.18 -19.30
N GLN A 285 5.08 9.72 -18.26
CA GLN A 285 5.44 9.45 -16.86
C GLN A 285 5.25 7.98 -16.47
N ILE A 286 4.17 7.35 -16.93
CA ILE A 286 3.93 5.92 -16.70
C ILE A 286 4.97 5.07 -17.44
N ALA A 287 5.27 5.43 -18.68
CA ALA A 287 6.32 4.79 -19.46
C ALA A 287 7.69 4.91 -18.77
N ALA A 288 8.01 6.06 -18.19
CA ALA A 288 9.26 6.27 -17.45
C ALA A 288 9.32 5.38 -16.19
N LYS A 289 8.28 5.39 -15.33
CA LYS A 289 8.23 4.59 -14.10
C LYS A 289 8.24 3.07 -14.37
N ARG A 290 7.78 2.63 -15.53
CA ARG A 290 7.66 1.19 -15.88
C ARG A 290 8.56 0.73 -17.01
N SER A 291 9.47 1.58 -17.47
CA SER A 291 10.49 1.24 -18.46
C SER A 291 11.30 0.00 -18.06
N SER A 292 11.59 -0.16 -16.76
CA SER A 292 12.29 -1.32 -16.21
C SER A 292 11.62 -2.66 -16.54
N PHE A 293 10.28 -2.73 -16.48
CA PHE A 293 9.54 -3.94 -16.80
C PHE A 293 9.68 -4.31 -18.28
N ALA A 294 9.57 -3.33 -19.17
CA ALA A 294 9.73 -3.58 -20.60
C ALA A 294 11.16 -4.06 -20.93
N GLU A 295 12.18 -3.44 -20.33
CA GLU A 295 13.57 -3.88 -20.52
C GLU A 295 13.82 -5.32 -20.03
N GLU A 296 13.26 -5.70 -18.88
CA GLU A 296 13.33 -7.07 -18.37
C GLU A 296 12.64 -8.05 -19.35
N TYR A 297 11.42 -7.74 -19.79
CA TYR A 297 10.67 -8.57 -20.74
C TYR A 297 11.42 -8.83 -22.06
N PHE A 298 12.15 -7.83 -22.58
CA PHE A 298 12.88 -7.94 -23.84
C PHE A 298 14.33 -8.44 -23.70
N THR A 299 14.80 -8.76 -22.49
CA THR A 299 16.17 -9.25 -22.26
C THR A 299 16.54 -10.48 -23.12
N PRO A 300 15.70 -11.53 -23.21
CA PRO A 300 16.01 -12.68 -24.08
C PRO A 300 16.07 -12.33 -25.57
N PHE A 301 15.29 -11.33 -26.01
CA PHE A 301 15.32 -10.86 -27.40
C PHE A 301 16.57 -10.04 -27.69
N LYS A 302 17.04 -9.23 -26.74
CA LYS A 302 18.31 -8.50 -26.83
C LYS A 302 19.48 -9.45 -27.08
N GLU A 303 19.56 -10.57 -26.37
CA GLU A 303 20.60 -11.59 -26.59
C GLU A 303 20.57 -12.15 -28.03
N ALA A 304 19.39 -12.39 -28.59
CA ALA A 304 19.25 -12.87 -29.96
C ALA A 304 19.74 -11.83 -30.99
N VAL A 305 19.43 -10.54 -30.75
CA VAL A 305 19.93 -9.43 -31.59
C VAL A 305 21.46 -9.34 -31.53
N ASP A 306 22.06 -9.45 -30.33
CA ASP A 306 23.51 -9.39 -30.14
C ASP A 306 24.27 -10.53 -30.82
N ILE A 307 23.65 -11.71 -30.94
CA ILE A 307 24.23 -12.83 -31.70
C ILE A 307 24.19 -12.56 -33.21
N VAL A 308 23.05 -12.09 -33.72
CA VAL A 308 22.79 -12.01 -35.17
C VAL A 308 23.40 -10.77 -35.81
N LYS A 309 23.59 -9.67 -35.07
CA LYS A 309 24.21 -8.44 -35.61
C LYS A 309 25.61 -8.65 -36.19
N ASN A 310 26.31 -9.69 -35.72
CA ASN A 310 27.67 -10.05 -36.15
C ASN A 310 27.72 -11.06 -37.30
N ILE A 311 26.56 -11.53 -37.79
CA ILE A 311 26.47 -12.54 -38.86
C ILE A 311 26.28 -11.84 -40.20
N TYR A 312 27.14 -12.14 -41.18
CA TYR A 312 27.08 -11.59 -42.53
C TYR A 312 26.99 -12.72 -43.57
N LEU A 313 25.76 -13.11 -43.94
CA LEU A 313 25.54 -14.25 -44.86
C LEU A 313 26.20 -14.04 -46.23
N ASP A 314 26.26 -12.80 -46.73
CA ASP A 314 26.93 -12.48 -48.00
C ASP A 314 28.44 -12.77 -47.96
N ARG A 315 29.08 -12.65 -46.79
CA ARG A 315 30.50 -12.99 -46.62
C ARG A 315 30.68 -14.51 -46.58
N ASP A 316 29.78 -15.21 -45.89
CA ASP A 316 29.76 -16.67 -45.83
C ASP A 316 29.59 -17.28 -47.22
N GLU A 317 28.68 -16.73 -48.04
CA GLU A 317 28.45 -17.19 -49.42
C GLU A 317 29.65 -16.93 -50.33
N LYS A 318 30.25 -15.74 -50.28
CA LYS A 318 31.47 -15.45 -51.03
C LYS A 318 32.62 -16.36 -50.62
N ALA A 319 32.78 -16.63 -49.33
CA ALA A 319 33.80 -17.53 -48.82
C ALA A 319 33.56 -18.97 -49.31
N LEU A 320 32.31 -19.43 -49.35
CA LEU A 320 31.93 -20.74 -49.88
C LEU A 320 32.24 -20.85 -51.39
N GLU A 321 31.88 -19.84 -52.17
CA GLU A 321 32.19 -19.80 -53.61
C GLU A 321 33.70 -19.82 -53.87
N GLN A 322 34.47 -19.04 -53.11
CA GLN A 322 35.93 -19.02 -53.18
C GLN A 322 36.52 -20.39 -52.80
N TYR A 323 36.00 -21.02 -51.76
CA TYR A 323 36.41 -22.37 -51.35
C TYR A 323 36.14 -23.40 -52.46
N ILE A 324 34.92 -23.46 -52.99
CA ILE A 324 34.54 -24.42 -54.04
C ILE A 324 35.37 -24.20 -55.30
N SER A 325 35.53 -22.94 -55.74
CA SER A 325 36.30 -22.62 -56.95
C SER A 325 37.78 -22.98 -56.79
N SER A 326 38.40 -22.69 -55.64
CA SER A 326 39.78 -23.09 -55.33
C SER A 326 39.93 -24.61 -55.22
N LEU A 327 38.96 -25.31 -54.64
CA LEU A 327 38.96 -26.77 -54.54
C LEU A 327 38.89 -27.45 -55.91
N ILE A 328 37.99 -26.97 -56.79
CA ILE A 328 37.86 -27.47 -58.17
C ILE A 328 39.16 -27.20 -58.95
N ARG A 329 39.75 -26.02 -58.78
CA ARG A 329 41.00 -25.65 -59.45
C ARG A 329 42.18 -26.49 -58.95
N PHE A 330 42.28 -26.71 -57.64
CA PHE A 330 43.26 -27.61 -57.04
C PHE A 330 43.14 -29.04 -57.60
N ALA A 331 41.92 -29.57 -57.72
CA ALA A 331 41.69 -30.90 -58.29
C ALA A 331 42.09 -30.99 -59.78
N LYS A 332 41.88 -29.93 -60.58
CA LYS A 332 42.27 -29.89 -62.00
C LYS A 332 43.77 -29.75 -62.23
N GLU A 333 44.48 -29.13 -61.29
CA GLU A 333 45.93 -28.88 -61.38
C GLU A 333 46.77 -29.95 -60.65
N ALA A 334 46.14 -31.01 -60.13
CA ALA A 334 46.77 -32.08 -59.35
C ALA A 334 47.94 -32.77 -60.09
N ASP A 335 47.86 -32.91 -61.41
CA ASP A 335 48.92 -33.52 -62.23
C ASP A 335 50.19 -32.64 -62.37
N ARG A 336 50.12 -31.37 -61.97
CA ARG A 336 51.25 -30.40 -61.98
C ARG A 336 51.87 -30.18 -60.59
N ALA A 337 51.56 -31.03 -59.62
CA ALA A 337 52.00 -30.88 -58.23
C ALA A 337 53.52 -31.02 -58.07
N ASP A 338 54.17 -29.90 -57.75
CA ASP A 338 55.61 -29.83 -57.47
C ASP A 338 55.96 -30.49 -56.12
N MET A 339 57.24 -30.74 -55.86
CA MET A 339 57.74 -31.50 -54.69
C MET A 339 57.24 -30.96 -53.33
N PHE A 340 56.91 -29.66 -53.26
CA PHE A 340 56.35 -28.98 -52.09
C PHE A 340 54.88 -29.30 -51.80
N ALA A 341 54.06 -29.58 -52.83
CA ALA A 341 52.65 -29.95 -52.68
C ALA A 341 52.48 -31.40 -52.15
N LYS A 342 53.55 -32.20 -52.15
CA LYS A 342 53.63 -33.54 -51.54
C LYS A 342 53.93 -33.52 -50.05
N CYS A 343 54.19 -32.35 -49.45
CA CYS A 343 54.43 -32.23 -48.01
C CYS A 343 53.13 -32.46 -47.23
N ALA A 344 53.12 -33.43 -46.32
CA ALA A 344 51.93 -33.78 -45.52
C ALA A 344 51.35 -32.58 -44.75
N LEU A 345 52.22 -31.76 -44.16
CA LEU A 345 51.82 -30.55 -43.42
C LEU A 345 51.19 -29.45 -44.29
N TYR A 346 51.46 -29.46 -45.61
CA TYR A 346 50.88 -28.48 -46.53
C TYR A 346 49.40 -28.78 -46.84
N ASN A 347 49.01 -30.06 -46.80
CA ASN A 347 47.64 -30.52 -47.09
C ASN A 347 46.78 -30.75 -45.83
N GLU A 348 47.34 -30.55 -44.64
CA GLU A 348 46.65 -30.82 -43.37
C GLU A 348 45.54 -29.78 -43.08
N SER A 349 44.38 -30.20 -42.57
CA SER A 349 43.31 -29.30 -42.13
C SER A 349 43.58 -28.71 -40.76
N LYS A 350 43.06 -27.52 -40.47
CA LYS A 350 43.10 -26.96 -39.11
C LYS A 350 42.14 -27.73 -38.20
N PHE A 351 42.46 -27.77 -36.90
CA PHE A 351 41.53 -28.22 -35.89
C PHE A 351 40.34 -27.25 -35.75
N PRO A 352 39.10 -27.75 -35.58
CA PRO A 352 37.93 -26.90 -35.40
C PRO A 352 37.98 -26.16 -34.06
N ALA A 353 37.36 -24.98 -34.00
CA ALA A 353 37.22 -24.25 -32.75
C ALA A 353 36.30 -25.00 -31.76
N ARG A 354 36.74 -25.17 -30.51
CA ARG A 354 35.94 -25.82 -29.45
C ARG A 354 35.18 -24.77 -28.64
N SER A 355 33.88 -25.01 -28.40
CA SER A 355 33.10 -24.23 -27.43
C SER A 355 33.24 -24.81 -26.02
N PHE A 356 33.33 -23.92 -25.02
CA PHE A 356 33.43 -24.26 -23.60
C PHE A 356 32.17 -23.85 -22.81
N ASP A 357 31.09 -23.46 -23.50
CA ASP A 357 29.91 -22.88 -22.84
C ASP A 357 29.24 -23.88 -21.90
N ASN A 358 29.16 -25.14 -22.30
CA ASN A 358 28.51 -26.19 -21.51
C ASN A 358 29.21 -26.42 -20.16
N ILE A 359 30.55 -26.56 -20.18
CA ILE A 359 31.31 -26.80 -18.95
C ILE A 359 31.36 -25.54 -18.07
N THR A 360 31.38 -24.36 -18.67
CA THR A 360 31.29 -23.07 -17.95
C THR A 360 29.95 -22.93 -17.23
N LYS A 361 28.83 -23.19 -17.93
CA LYS A 361 27.47 -23.18 -17.35
C LYS A 361 27.31 -24.21 -16.22
N LEU A 362 27.90 -25.40 -16.36
CA LEU A 362 27.89 -26.41 -15.30
C LEU A 362 28.66 -25.95 -14.07
N ILE A 363 29.84 -25.34 -14.25
CA ILE A 363 30.63 -24.76 -13.15
C ILE A 363 29.83 -23.67 -12.42
N GLU A 364 29.19 -22.76 -13.15
CA GLU A 364 28.35 -21.71 -12.57
C GLU A 364 27.14 -22.28 -11.82
N SER A 365 26.47 -23.27 -12.38
CA SER A 365 25.34 -23.94 -11.73
C SER A 365 25.75 -24.57 -10.39
N VAL A 366 26.91 -25.22 -10.34
CA VAL A 366 27.44 -25.81 -9.10
C VAL A 366 27.85 -24.72 -8.09
N LYS A 367 28.38 -23.58 -8.54
CA LYS A 367 28.64 -22.42 -7.66
C LYS A 367 27.35 -21.86 -7.06
N ASN A 368 26.32 -21.66 -7.88
CA ASN A 368 25.02 -21.17 -7.42
C ASN A 368 24.42 -22.09 -6.34
N LEU A 369 24.56 -23.42 -6.49
CA LEU A 369 24.14 -24.39 -5.47
C LEU A 369 24.96 -24.31 -4.17
N LEU A 370 26.23 -23.90 -4.23
CA LEU A 370 27.09 -23.72 -3.06
C LEU A 370 26.82 -22.40 -2.33
N ASP A 371 26.44 -21.34 -3.05
CA ASP A 371 26.23 -19.99 -2.55
C ASP A 371 24.77 -19.71 -2.11
N ALA A 372 23.85 -20.65 -2.35
CA ALA A 372 22.45 -20.52 -1.96
C ALA A 372 22.27 -20.55 -0.42
N HIS A 373 21.95 -19.39 0.16
CA HIS A 373 21.70 -19.23 1.60
C HIS A 373 20.27 -19.62 2.01
N GLU A 374 19.26 -19.19 1.24
CA GLU A 374 17.84 -19.37 1.57
C GLU A 374 17.36 -20.82 1.43
N TYR A 375 17.82 -21.53 0.40
CA TYR A 375 17.39 -22.90 0.09
C TYR A 375 18.36 -23.99 0.58
N ARG A 376 19.28 -23.61 1.48
CA ARG A 376 20.38 -24.46 1.93
C ARG A 376 19.91 -25.79 2.51
N ASP A 377 18.82 -25.77 3.29
CA ASP A 377 18.29 -26.97 3.95
C ASP A 377 17.70 -27.97 2.95
N ILE A 378 17.10 -27.48 1.86
CA ILE A 378 16.56 -28.30 0.78
C ILE A 378 17.70 -28.98 0.01
N ILE A 379 18.75 -28.23 -0.34
CA ILE A 379 19.90 -28.74 -1.09
C ILE A 379 20.63 -29.81 -0.27
N LYS A 380 20.87 -29.54 1.02
CA LYS A 380 21.59 -30.45 1.93
C LYS A 380 20.87 -31.78 2.13
N LYS A 381 19.54 -31.82 1.95
CA LYS A 381 18.74 -33.05 2.03
C LYS A 381 19.13 -34.09 0.99
N TYR A 382 19.52 -33.64 -0.21
CA TYR A 382 19.81 -34.53 -1.34
C TYR A 382 21.29 -34.55 -1.73
N VAL A 383 22.02 -33.47 -1.50
CA VAL A 383 23.44 -33.36 -1.88
C VAL A 383 24.26 -32.73 -0.76
N THR A 384 25.29 -33.43 -0.29
CA THR A 384 26.21 -32.90 0.72
C THR A 384 27.14 -31.84 0.13
N ARG A 385 27.42 -30.77 0.89
CA ARG A 385 28.35 -29.69 0.48
C ARG A 385 29.73 -30.21 0.06
N GLY A 386 30.27 -31.24 0.72
CA GLY A 386 31.55 -31.84 0.35
C GLY A 386 31.55 -32.41 -1.08
N ARG A 387 30.49 -33.15 -1.45
CA ARG A 387 30.33 -33.71 -2.80
C ARG A 387 30.17 -32.63 -3.87
N LEU A 388 29.51 -31.51 -3.58
CA LEU A 388 29.43 -30.37 -4.50
C LEU A 388 30.79 -29.71 -4.71
N ILE A 389 31.61 -29.60 -3.66
CA ILE A 389 32.98 -29.08 -3.77
C ILE A 389 33.85 -30.01 -4.63
N ASP A 390 33.73 -31.33 -4.45
CA ASP A 390 34.48 -32.30 -5.25
C ASP A 390 34.05 -32.26 -6.72
N LEU A 391 32.74 -32.20 -6.97
CA LEU A 391 32.20 -32.02 -8.33
C LEU A 391 32.70 -30.72 -8.98
N LEU A 392 32.72 -29.60 -8.23
CA LEU A 392 33.23 -28.33 -8.72
C LEU A 392 34.72 -28.44 -9.11
N LYS A 393 35.54 -29.13 -8.29
CA LYS A 393 36.96 -29.35 -8.58
C LYS A 393 37.15 -30.19 -9.84
N ASP A 394 36.41 -31.28 -10.00
CA ASP A 394 36.49 -32.15 -11.17
C ASP A 394 36.10 -31.42 -12.45
N LEU A 395 35.02 -30.62 -12.41
CA LEU A 395 34.59 -29.78 -13.54
C LEU A 395 35.66 -28.74 -13.90
N ILE A 396 36.27 -28.08 -12.91
CA ILE A 396 37.36 -27.11 -13.15
C ILE A 396 38.60 -27.80 -13.71
N TYR A 397 38.96 -28.98 -13.20
CA TYR A 397 40.09 -29.75 -13.72
C TYR A 397 39.86 -30.14 -15.17
N ARG A 398 38.67 -30.65 -15.48
CA ARG A 398 38.29 -31.02 -16.85
C ARG A 398 38.31 -29.82 -17.79
N TYR A 399 37.80 -28.68 -17.35
CA TYR A 399 37.87 -27.43 -18.12
C TYR A 399 39.31 -27.04 -18.42
N ARG A 400 40.23 -27.13 -17.45
CA ARG A 400 41.65 -26.84 -17.66
C ARG A 400 42.29 -27.78 -18.67
N GLU A 401 42.00 -29.08 -18.60
CA GLU A 401 42.51 -30.04 -19.57
C GLU A 401 42.03 -29.74 -20.99
N GLU A 402 40.73 -29.50 -21.17
CA GLU A 402 40.14 -29.19 -22.47
C GLU A 402 40.64 -27.84 -23.01
N LYS A 403 40.80 -26.85 -22.13
CA LYS A 403 41.34 -25.54 -22.51
C LYS A 403 42.81 -25.64 -22.92
N ARG A 404 43.63 -26.40 -22.19
CA ARG A 404 45.03 -26.68 -22.56
C ARG A 404 45.09 -27.31 -23.95
N ARG A 405 44.30 -28.36 -24.19
CA ARG A 405 44.25 -29.03 -25.49
C ARG A 405 43.81 -28.08 -26.61
N SER A 406 42.84 -27.21 -26.36
CA SER A 406 42.43 -26.20 -27.33
C SER A 406 43.54 -25.18 -27.61
N LEU A 407 44.32 -24.76 -26.61
CA LEU A 407 45.46 -23.87 -26.84
C LEU A 407 46.56 -24.55 -27.64
N GLU A 408 46.80 -25.85 -27.40
CA GLU A 408 47.71 -26.67 -28.20
C GLU A 408 47.22 -26.79 -29.65
N GLU A 409 45.93 -27.07 -29.85
CA GLU A 409 45.29 -27.10 -31.19
C GLU A 409 45.37 -25.74 -31.89
N THR A 410 45.15 -24.63 -31.19
CA THR A 410 45.33 -23.27 -31.71
C THR A 410 46.79 -23.01 -32.12
N TRP A 411 47.75 -23.38 -31.27
CA TRP A 411 49.17 -23.22 -31.58
C TRP A 411 49.59 -24.05 -32.80
N VAL A 412 49.10 -25.28 -32.92
CA VAL A 412 49.32 -26.11 -34.11
C VAL A 412 48.68 -25.47 -35.35
N ASN A 413 47.46 -24.94 -35.23
CA ASN A 413 46.78 -24.24 -36.31
C ASN A 413 47.55 -22.99 -36.78
N ASP A 414 48.13 -22.23 -35.86
CA ASP A 414 48.95 -21.05 -36.16
C ASP A 414 50.23 -21.47 -36.89
N LEU A 415 50.91 -22.52 -36.40
CA LEU A 415 52.10 -23.08 -37.04
C LEU A 415 51.80 -23.61 -38.44
N ILE A 416 50.70 -24.37 -38.61
CA ILE A 416 50.23 -24.85 -39.93
C ILE A 416 49.92 -23.65 -40.82
N GLY A 417 49.27 -22.61 -40.29
CA GLY A 417 48.99 -21.37 -41.01
C GLY A 417 50.26 -20.69 -41.53
N GLU A 418 51.29 -20.58 -40.69
CA GLU A 418 52.56 -19.98 -41.05
C GLU A 418 53.35 -20.82 -42.07
N ILE A 419 53.37 -22.14 -41.89
CA ILE A 419 53.99 -23.08 -42.83
C ILE A 419 53.29 -23.01 -44.19
N LYS A 420 51.95 -23.07 -44.21
CA LYS A 420 51.15 -22.95 -45.45
C LYS A 420 51.40 -21.61 -46.15
N ARG A 421 51.43 -20.50 -45.40
CA ARG A 421 51.73 -19.15 -45.93
C ARG A 421 53.13 -19.07 -46.54
N THR A 422 54.12 -19.64 -45.87
CA THR A 422 55.52 -19.59 -46.32
C THR A 422 55.74 -20.48 -47.54
N LEU A 423 55.13 -21.66 -47.56
CA LEU A 423 55.19 -22.60 -48.68
C LEU A 423 54.36 -22.10 -49.89
N SER A 424 53.23 -21.42 -49.66
CA SER A 424 52.42 -20.83 -50.74
C SER A 424 53.16 -19.76 -51.55
N LEU A 425 54.17 -19.10 -50.97
CA LEU A 425 55.02 -18.12 -51.68
C LEU A 425 56.07 -18.78 -52.59
N ARG A 426 56.33 -20.08 -52.41
CA ARG A 426 57.38 -20.82 -53.13
C ARG A 426 56.83 -21.91 -54.07
N THR A 427 55.53 -22.17 -54.03
CA THR A 427 54.86 -23.20 -54.86
C THR A 427 53.98 -22.57 -55.93
N SER A 428 53.89 -23.22 -57.08
CA SER A 428 52.95 -22.86 -58.16
C SER A 428 51.56 -23.48 -57.97
N ALA A 429 51.38 -24.30 -56.92
CA ALA A 429 50.12 -24.99 -56.64
C ALA A 429 49.05 -24.06 -56.05
N VAL A 430 47.79 -24.30 -56.43
CA VAL A 430 46.64 -23.53 -55.94
C VAL A 430 46.36 -23.88 -54.49
N ASN A 431 46.32 -22.87 -53.61
CA ASN A 431 45.98 -23.06 -52.21
C ASN A 431 44.45 -23.10 -52.05
N VAL A 432 43.94 -24.14 -51.38
CA VAL A 432 42.52 -24.23 -51.01
C VAL A 432 42.35 -23.52 -49.66
N PRO A 433 41.53 -22.45 -49.58
CA PRO A 433 41.32 -21.75 -48.33
C PRO A 433 40.64 -22.68 -47.31
N ASP A 434 40.86 -22.41 -46.04
CA ASP A 434 40.16 -23.11 -44.97
C ASP A 434 38.73 -22.58 -44.87
N PHE A 435 37.73 -23.47 -44.74
CA PHE A 435 36.32 -23.10 -44.78
C PHE A 435 35.47 -23.99 -43.87
N ASP A 436 34.80 -23.39 -42.89
CA ASP A 436 33.93 -24.09 -41.95
C ASP A 436 32.48 -24.12 -42.45
N ILE A 437 32.12 -25.24 -43.10
CA ILE A 437 30.75 -25.47 -43.60
C ILE A 437 29.72 -25.47 -42.46
N TYR A 438 30.10 -25.96 -41.28
CA TYR A 438 29.18 -26.05 -40.14
C TYR A 438 28.85 -24.66 -39.59
N GLU A 439 29.84 -23.78 -39.48
CA GLU A 439 29.64 -22.39 -39.06
C GLU A 439 28.70 -21.64 -40.01
N CYS A 440 28.93 -21.74 -41.34
CA CYS A 440 28.06 -21.10 -42.32
C CYS A 440 26.62 -21.62 -42.26
N GLN A 441 26.42 -22.93 -42.11
CA GLN A 441 25.08 -23.50 -41.96
C GLN A 441 24.43 -23.08 -40.63
N MET A 442 25.22 -23.02 -39.55
CA MET A 442 24.76 -22.55 -38.25
C MET A 442 24.31 -21.08 -38.32
N ASN A 443 25.06 -20.22 -39.01
CA ASN A 443 24.72 -18.83 -39.24
C ASN A 443 23.38 -18.69 -39.98
N ARG A 444 23.18 -19.47 -41.06
CA ARG A 444 21.90 -19.51 -41.79
C ARG A 444 20.73 -19.91 -40.88
N VAL A 445 20.91 -20.91 -40.03
CA VAL A 445 19.87 -21.36 -39.09
C VAL A 445 19.59 -20.30 -38.02
N LYS A 446 20.63 -19.67 -37.45
CA LYS A 446 20.49 -18.57 -36.47
C LYS A 446 19.68 -17.42 -37.07
N VAL A 447 20.00 -16.99 -38.28
CA VAL A 447 19.27 -15.92 -39.00
C VAL A 447 17.83 -16.31 -39.26
N SER A 448 17.57 -17.54 -39.73
CA SER A 448 16.20 -18.04 -39.93
C SER A 448 15.39 -18.03 -38.64
N LYS A 449 15.96 -18.52 -37.52
CA LYS A 449 15.29 -18.51 -36.22
C LYS A 449 15.08 -17.12 -35.65
N PHE A 450 16.00 -16.20 -35.92
CA PHE A 450 15.85 -14.80 -35.57
C PHE A 450 14.68 -14.15 -36.31
N ASN A 451 14.54 -14.40 -37.61
CA ASN A 451 13.40 -13.89 -38.39
C ASN A 451 12.07 -14.43 -37.84
N ASP A 452 11.99 -15.72 -37.50
CA ASP A 452 10.80 -16.33 -36.87
C ASP A 452 10.48 -15.66 -35.52
N LEU A 453 11.51 -15.42 -34.70
CA LEU A 453 11.38 -14.77 -33.39
C LEU A 453 10.87 -13.33 -33.53
N VAL A 454 11.45 -12.55 -34.45
CA VAL A 454 11.02 -11.16 -34.71
C VAL A 454 9.56 -11.12 -35.19
N ASN A 455 9.16 -12.01 -36.09
CA ASN A 455 7.79 -12.07 -36.56
C ASN A 455 6.80 -12.45 -35.46
N THR A 456 7.24 -13.25 -34.48
CA THR A 456 6.44 -13.59 -33.30
C THR A 456 6.35 -12.42 -32.32
N ILE A 457 7.47 -11.74 -32.05
CA ILE A 457 7.52 -10.64 -31.08
C ILE A 457 6.79 -9.39 -31.58
N LYS A 458 6.74 -9.16 -32.90
CA LYS A 458 5.96 -8.08 -33.53
C LYS A 458 4.44 -8.22 -33.39
N ARG A 459 3.92 -9.40 -33.05
CA ARG A 459 2.46 -9.59 -32.89
C ARG A 459 1.90 -8.72 -31.77
N LYS A 460 0.74 -8.11 -32.02
CA LYS A 460 0.00 -7.32 -31.03
C LYS A 460 -0.37 -8.21 -29.84
N THR A 461 0.09 -7.90 -28.63
CA THR A 461 -0.14 -8.73 -27.43
C THR A 461 0.02 -7.91 -26.15
N ILE A 462 -0.81 -8.19 -25.15
CA ILE A 462 -0.68 -7.65 -23.79
C ILE A 462 0.47 -8.37 -23.09
N ILE A 463 1.47 -7.63 -22.61
CA ILE A 463 2.65 -8.19 -21.91
C ILE A 463 2.58 -7.99 -20.39
N ASN A 464 1.77 -7.04 -19.90
CA ASN A 464 1.54 -6.83 -18.47
C ASN A 464 0.16 -6.22 -18.24
N GLN A 465 -0.49 -6.63 -17.15
CA GLN A 465 -1.71 -6.02 -16.66
C GLN A 465 -1.67 -5.95 -15.12
N LYS A 466 -1.82 -4.76 -14.54
CA LYS A 466 -1.88 -4.55 -13.09
C LYS A 466 -3.08 -3.69 -12.71
N MET A 467 -3.81 -4.08 -11.67
CA MET A 467 -4.89 -3.29 -11.10
C MET A 467 -4.35 -2.37 -10.00
N VAL A 468 -4.74 -1.10 -10.01
CA VAL A 468 -4.39 -0.09 -9.00
C VAL A 468 -5.62 0.77 -8.76
N GLY A 469 -6.20 0.72 -7.55
CA GLY A 469 -7.30 1.61 -7.13
C GLY A 469 -8.51 1.66 -8.08
N GLY A 470 -8.89 0.53 -8.68
CA GLY A 470 -10.00 0.41 -9.65
C GLY A 470 -9.64 0.75 -11.10
N PHE A 471 -8.38 1.09 -11.38
CA PHE A 471 -7.83 1.28 -12.71
C PHE A 471 -6.99 0.07 -13.13
N VAL A 472 -6.99 -0.24 -14.41
CA VAL A 472 -6.19 -1.31 -15.02
C VAL A 472 -5.09 -0.66 -15.86
N ILE A 473 -3.85 -0.85 -15.44
CA ILE A 473 -2.68 -0.44 -16.19
C ILE A 473 -2.28 -1.61 -17.08
N GLN A 474 -2.35 -1.40 -18.39
CA GLN A 474 -2.05 -2.40 -19.41
C GLN A 474 -0.82 -1.96 -20.20
N THR A 475 0.16 -2.85 -20.31
CA THR A 475 1.30 -2.68 -21.23
C THR A 475 1.08 -3.60 -22.41
N GLU A 476 1.01 -3.02 -23.60
CA GLU A 476 0.79 -3.72 -24.85
C GLU A 476 2.01 -3.55 -25.76
N LYS A 477 2.37 -4.62 -26.48
CA LYS A 477 3.36 -4.57 -27.55
C LYS A 477 2.69 -4.65 -28.91
N ARG A 478 3.20 -3.92 -29.89
CA ARG A 478 2.72 -3.92 -31.29
C ARG A 478 3.87 -3.59 -32.27
N PRO A 479 3.71 -3.81 -33.59
CA PRO A 479 4.71 -3.35 -34.55
C PRO A 479 4.62 -1.82 -34.73
N TYR A 480 5.71 -1.23 -35.24
CA TYR A 480 5.72 0.16 -35.68
C TYR A 480 4.92 0.30 -36.98
N ASN A 481 4.08 1.33 -37.08
CA ASN A 481 3.21 1.55 -38.24
C ASN A 481 3.90 2.36 -39.36
N SER A 482 4.89 3.19 -39.01
CA SER A 482 5.52 4.11 -39.98
C SER A 482 6.94 4.53 -39.58
N ALA A 483 7.70 4.99 -40.58
CA ALA A 483 9.05 5.52 -40.37
C ALA A 483 9.05 6.75 -39.44
N SER A 484 7.94 7.49 -39.42
CA SER A 484 7.73 8.60 -38.50
C SER A 484 7.62 8.14 -37.03
N GLU A 485 6.98 7.01 -36.76
CA GLU A 485 6.92 6.46 -35.39
C GLU A 485 8.31 6.05 -34.89
N LEU A 486 9.11 5.37 -35.72
CA LEU A 486 10.51 5.03 -35.37
C LEU A 486 11.36 6.28 -35.17
N LYS A 487 11.19 7.30 -36.02
CA LYS A 487 11.91 8.56 -35.89
C LYS A 487 11.56 9.28 -34.59
N ASN A 488 10.28 9.35 -34.26
CA ASN A 488 9.81 9.95 -33.00
C ASN A 488 10.34 9.20 -31.78
N PHE A 489 10.34 7.86 -31.83
CA PHE A 489 10.91 7.02 -30.77
C PHE A 489 12.42 7.26 -30.59
N SER A 490 13.17 7.35 -31.70
CA SER A 490 14.63 7.56 -31.64
C SER A 490 15.04 8.90 -31.01
N GLY A 491 14.19 9.93 -31.12
CA GLY A 491 14.53 11.31 -30.75
C GLY A 491 15.66 11.96 -31.59
N LYS A 492 16.21 11.25 -32.59
CA LYS A 492 17.34 11.71 -33.42
C LYS A 492 16.84 12.39 -34.70
N LYS A 493 17.25 13.65 -34.92
CA LYS A 493 16.80 14.44 -36.08
C LYS A 493 17.40 13.96 -37.41
N ASN A 494 18.59 13.36 -37.38
CA ASN A 494 19.41 13.02 -38.55
C ASN A 494 19.17 11.61 -39.11
N VAL A 495 18.37 10.79 -38.42
CA VAL A 495 18.12 9.40 -38.83
C VAL A 495 16.84 9.31 -39.68
N SER A 496 16.92 8.55 -40.77
CA SER A 496 15.79 8.27 -41.65
C SER A 496 15.57 6.77 -41.77
N PHE A 497 14.41 6.31 -41.29
CA PHE A 497 14.00 4.90 -41.35
C PHE A 497 13.25 4.55 -42.63
N SER A 498 12.94 5.53 -43.49
CA SER A 498 12.08 5.31 -44.67
C SER A 498 12.64 4.29 -45.65
N LYS A 499 13.98 4.20 -45.76
CA LYS A 499 14.66 3.25 -46.66
C LYS A 499 14.62 1.81 -46.18
N TYR A 500 14.40 1.59 -44.89
CA TYR A 500 14.47 0.28 -44.25
C TYR A 500 13.09 -0.28 -43.90
N MET A 501 12.00 0.38 -44.30
CA MET A 501 10.64 -0.04 -43.94
C MET A 501 10.17 -1.28 -44.69
N ASP A 502 10.60 -1.46 -45.94
CA ASP A 502 10.30 -2.68 -46.69
C ASP A 502 11.00 -3.90 -46.06
N GLU A 503 12.23 -3.70 -45.56
CA GLU A 503 12.99 -4.71 -44.82
C GLU A 503 12.39 -4.94 -43.43
N TYR A 504 11.95 -3.88 -42.74
CA TYR A 504 11.23 -4.01 -41.47
C TYR A 504 10.01 -4.92 -41.61
N ALA A 505 9.25 -4.81 -42.71
CA ALA A 505 8.07 -5.62 -42.94
C ALA A 505 8.40 -7.07 -43.33
N ASN A 506 9.38 -7.28 -44.20
CA ASN A 506 9.55 -8.54 -44.91
C ASN A 506 10.84 -9.31 -44.57
N ASP A 507 11.89 -8.63 -44.09
CA ASP A 507 13.20 -9.22 -43.82
C ASP A 507 13.85 -8.62 -42.55
N PRO A 508 13.52 -9.17 -41.37
CA PRO A 508 14.06 -8.68 -40.09
C PRO A 508 15.58 -8.67 -40.00
N TYR A 509 16.26 -9.60 -40.69
CA TYR A 509 17.72 -9.69 -40.69
C TYR A 509 18.35 -8.55 -41.48
N ARG A 510 17.85 -8.27 -42.69
CA ARG A 510 18.32 -7.10 -43.44
C ARG A 510 18.01 -5.80 -42.72
N TYR A 511 16.84 -5.71 -42.09
CA TYR A 511 16.51 -4.56 -41.25
C TYR A 511 17.52 -4.38 -40.10
N LEU A 512 17.94 -5.46 -39.43
CA LEU A 512 18.98 -5.39 -38.40
C LEU A 512 20.32 -4.89 -38.96
N LEU A 513 20.76 -5.38 -40.12
CA LEU A 513 21.97 -4.91 -40.77
C LEU A 513 21.87 -3.41 -41.13
N GLY A 514 20.71 -2.99 -41.63
CA GLY A 514 20.42 -1.57 -41.90
C GLY A 514 20.49 -0.69 -40.64
N LEU A 515 20.09 -1.21 -39.47
CA LEU A 515 20.27 -0.53 -38.19
C LEU A 515 21.75 -0.47 -37.75
N VAL A 516 22.52 -1.53 -38.01
CA VAL A 516 23.97 -1.59 -37.70
C VAL A 516 24.76 -0.57 -38.52
N GLU A 517 24.33 -0.28 -39.76
CA GLU A 517 24.93 0.75 -40.60
C GLU A 517 24.62 2.18 -40.14
N MET A 518 23.67 2.39 -39.21
CA MET A 518 23.34 3.71 -38.67
C MET A 518 24.24 4.08 -37.48
N GLU A 519 25.13 5.07 -37.66
CA GLU A 519 26.04 5.54 -36.60
C GLU A 519 25.31 6.20 -35.39
N ASP A 520 24.10 6.73 -35.60
CA ASP A 520 23.35 7.49 -34.59
C ASP A 520 22.57 6.61 -33.58
N ILE A 521 22.52 5.30 -33.80
CA ILE A 521 21.77 4.35 -32.96
C ILE A 521 22.74 3.50 -32.13
N PRO A 522 22.67 3.55 -30.79
CA PRO A 522 23.50 2.69 -29.94
C PRO A 522 23.21 1.21 -30.16
N GLU A 523 24.27 0.39 -30.21
CA GLU A 523 24.13 -1.07 -30.37
C GLU A 523 23.25 -1.71 -29.28
N THR A 524 23.29 -1.14 -28.07
CA THR A 524 22.50 -1.63 -26.93
C THR A 524 20.99 -1.47 -27.13
N ASP A 525 20.55 -0.61 -28.05
CA ASP A 525 19.15 -0.25 -28.24
C ASP A 525 18.53 -0.88 -29.49
N TYR A 526 19.28 -1.61 -30.34
CA TYR A 526 18.76 -2.19 -31.58
C TYR A 526 17.47 -3.00 -31.38
N TYR A 527 17.37 -3.77 -30.30
CA TYR A 527 16.18 -4.56 -29.98
C TYR A 527 14.92 -3.70 -29.79
N LYS A 528 15.05 -2.45 -29.33
CA LYS A 528 13.93 -1.52 -29.10
C LYS A 528 13.28 -1.08 -30.41
N TYR A 529 14.01 -1.10 -31.53
CA TYR A 529 13.50 -0.65 -32.84
C TYR A 529 12.65 -1.71 -33.56
N PHE A 530 12.50 -2.92 -33.00
CA PHE A 530 11.66 -3.96 -33.60
C PHE A 530 10.19 -3.87 -33.17
N VAL A 531 9.91 -3.40 -31.95
CA VAL A 531 8.60 -3.47 -31.31
C VAL A 531 8.28 -2.15 -30.60
N TYR A 532 7.08 -1.63 -30.83
CA TYR A 532 6.55 -0.49 -30.10
C TYR A 532 5.86 -0.98 -28.82
N VAL A 533 6.19 -0.35 -27.68
CA VAL A 533 5.56 -0.62 -26.38
C VAL A 533 4.63 0.54 -26.04
N GLU A 534 3.36 0.22 -25.85
CA GLU A 534 2.31 1.17 -25.52
C GLU A 534 1.82 0.94 -24.09
N TYR A 535 1.64 2.02 -23.34
CA TYR A 535 1.11 1.99 -21.97
C TYR A 535 -0.29 2.61 -21.99
N GLN A 536 -1.28 1.84 -21.56
CA GLN A 536 -2.68 2.29 -21.52
C GLN A 536 -3.22 2.13 -20.10
N ILE A 537 -4.07 3.07 -19.68
CA ILE A 537 -4.81 2.98 -18.43
C ILE A 537 -6.29 2.91 -18.78
N LEU A 538 -6.90 1.83 -18.33
CA LEU A 538 -8.31 1.53 -18.51
C LEU A 538 -9.03 1.72 -17.18
N ASN A 539 -10.24 2.24 -17.22
CA ASN A 539 -11.11 2.25 -16.06
C ASN A 539 -11.66 0.83 -15.77
N GLN A 540 -12.45 0.71 -14.70
CA GLN A 540 -13.08 -0.55 -14.29
C GLN A 540 -13.97 -1.21 -15.36
N TYR A 541 -14.34 -0.47 -16.41
CA TYR A 541 -15.16 -0.95 -17.54
C TYR A 541 -14.32 -1.26 -18.79
N GLY A 542 -12.99 -1.11 -18.75
CA GLY A 542 -12.10 -1.39 -19.87
C GLY A 542 -11.99 -0.27 -20.90
N PHE A 543 -12.44 0.95 -20.59
CA PHE A 543 -12.31 2.12 -21.47
C PHE A 543 -11.16 3.03 -21.05
N SER A 544 -10.62 3.79 -22.00
CA SER A 544 -9.61 4.82 -21.73
C SER A 544 -10.13 5.84 -20.71
N VAL A 545 -9.30 6.17 -19.73
CA VAL A 545 -9.62 7.13 -18.68
C VAL A 545 -9.97 8.52 -19.20
N SER A 546 -11.09 9.07 -18.74
CA SER A 546 -11.50 10.46 -18.92
C SER A 546 -10.58 11.44 -18.18
N GLY A 547 -10.74 12.74 -18.41
CA GLY A 547 -9.94 13.76 -17.69
C GLY A 547 -10.11 13.71 -16.17
N GLY A 548 -11.33 13.48 -15.68
CA GLY A 548 -11.60 13.31 -14.25
C GLY A 548 -10.93 12.06 -13.69
N GLU A 549 -11.09 10.91 -14.37
CA GLU A 549 -10.46 9.64 -13.97
C GLU A 549 -8.92 9.69 -14.01
N ARG A 550 -8.32 10.51 -14.88
CA ARG A 550 -6.87 10.75 -14.86
C ARG A 550 -6.42 11.53 -13.63
N ALA A 551 -7.16 12.56 -13.24
CA ALA A 551 -6.90 13.30 -12.01
C ALA A 551 -7.04 12.39 -10.78
N GLU A 552 -8.03 11.49 -10.78
CA GLU A 552 -8.23 10.48 -9.73
C GLU A 552 -7.03 9.55 -9.64
N PHE A 553 -6.58 9.00 -10.77
CA PHE A 553 -5.41 8.12 -10.80
C PHE A 553 -4.14 8.85 -10.33
N ARG A 554 -3.95 10.12 -10.73
CA ARG A 554 -2.81 10.91 -10.27
C ARG A 554 -2.84 11.10 -8.75
N LEU A 555 -3.98 11.44 -8.17
CA LEU A 555 -4.12 11.54 -6.72
C LEU A 555 -3.71 10.22 -6.05
N LEU A 556 -4.25 9.09 -6.52
CA LEU A 556 -3.91 7.77 -5.99
C LEU A 556 -2.41 7.47 -6.08
N GLN A 557 -1.77 7.86 -7.18
CA GLN A 557 -0.34 7.66 -7.39
C GLN A 557 0.51 8.56 -6.49
N GLU A 558 0.14 9.83 -6.33
CA GLU A 558 0.84 10.77 -5.45
C GLU A 558 0.73 10.36 -3.97
N ILE A 559 -0.42 9.79 -3.61
CA ILE A 559 -0.68 9.20 -2.30
C ILE A 559 0.12 7.89 -2.11
N ASP A 560 0.19 7.00 -3.10
CA ASP A 560 1.00 5.76 -3.02
C ASP A 560 2.50 6.07 -2.91
N ASP A 561 2.98 7.04 -3.70
CA ASP A 561 4.35 7.56 -3.63
C ASP A 561 4.64 8.18 -2.24
N ALA A 562 3.63 8.60 -1.46
CA ALA A 562 3.83 9.19 -0.14
C ALA A 562 4.45 8.21 0.87
N ASN A 563 4.36 6.90 0.65
CA ASN A 563 4.96 5.88 1.52
C ASN A 563 6.48 6.01 1.69
N SER A 564 7.18 6.70 0.77
CA SER A 564 8.62 6.97 0.88
C SER A 564 8.97 8.26 1.64
N PHE A 565 7.99 9.01 2.12
CA PHE A 565 8.16 10.28 2.82
C PHE A 565 7.89 10.15 4.32
N ASP A 566 8.25 11.16 5.10
CA ASP A 566 8.05 11.15 6.56
C ASP A 566 6.66 11.71 6.95
N MET A 567 6.06 12.53 6.09
CA MET A 567 4.76 13.17 6.32
C MET A 567 4.07 13.49 4.99
N LEU A 568 2.74 13.42 4.99
CA LEU A 568 1.89 13.77 3.84
C LEU A 568 1.02 15.00 4.15
N LEU A 569 1.12 16.01 3.30
CA LEU A 569 0.28 17.21 3.31
C LEU A 569 -0.63 17.22 2.08
N ILE A 570 -1.93 17.39 2.29
CA ILE A 570 -2.93 17.42 1.21
C ILE A 570 -3.73 18.71 1.32
N ASP A 571 -3.69 19.54 0.27
CA ASP A 571 -4.43 20.82 0.21
C ASP A 571 -5.62 20.74 -0.75
N GLU A 572 -6.82 20.65 -0.18
CA GLU A 572 -8.12 20.66 -0.88
C GLU A 572 -8.19 19.70 -2.09
N PRO A 573 -8.08 18.37 -1.85
CA PRO A 573 -8.13 17.40 -2.94
C PRO A 573 -9.47 17.43 -3.69
N GLU A 574 -10.55 17.89 -3.07
CA GLU A 574 -11.94 17.83 -3.58
C GLU A 574 -12.23 18.60 -4.88
N SER A 575 -11.37 19.51 -5.32
CA SER A 575 -11.68 20.51 -6.35
C SER A 575 -12.11 19.96 -7.72
N SER A 576 -11.97 18.65 -7.99
CA SER A 576 -12.40 18.00 -9.23
C SER A 576 -12.98 16.58 -9.06
N PHE A 577 -13.30 16.16 -7.82
CA PHE A 577 -13.74 14.79 -7.54
C PHE A 577 -15.17 14.73 -7.01
N ASP A 578 -15.88 13.63 -7.31
CA ASP A 578 -17.19 13.38 -6.73
C ASP A 578 -17.10 12.84 -5.28
N ASN A 579 -18.17 13.02 -4.51
CA ASN A 579 -18.19 12.62 -3.11
C ASN A 579 -18.16 11.10 -2.90
N LEU A 580 -18.57 10.29 -3.87
CA LEU A 580 -18.55 8.82 -3.73
C LEU A 580 -17.13 8.30 -3.83
N PHE A 581 -16.37 8.77 -4.83
CA PHE A 581 -14.95 8.47 -5.00
C PHE A 581 -14.13 8.92 -3.79
N LEU A 582 -14.39 10.15 -3.30
CA LEU A 582 -13.71 10.68 -2.12
C LEU A 582 -13.96 9.81 -0.88
N ARG A 583 -15.22 9.44 -0.62
CA ARG A 583 -15.58 8.61 0.54
C ARG A 583 -15.05 7.18 0.44
N ASP A 584 -15.24 6.54 -0.71
CA ASP A 584 -15.06 5.10 -0.83
C ASP A 584 -13.62 4.71 -1.21
N ARG A 585 -12.83 5.61 -1.82
CA ARG A 585 -11.43 5.32 -2.20
C ARG A 585 -10.44 6.22 -1.48
N VAL A 586 -10.58 7.55 -1.59
CA VAL A 586 -9.57 8.48 -1.06
C VAL A 586 -9.48 8.40 0.46
N ASN A 587 -10.62 8.44 1.17
CA ASN A 587 -10.64 8.35 2.63
C ASN A 587 -10.03 7.02 3.13
N GLN A 588 -10.26 5.90 2.43
CA GLN A 588 -9.68 4.60 2.80
C GLN A 588 -8.15 4.64 2.73
N ILE A 589 -7.59 5.14 1.64
CA ILE A 589 -6.13 5.17 1.45
C ILE A 589 -5.47 6.19 2.39
N ILE A 590 -6.09 7.35 2.59
CA ILE A 590 -5.62 8.33 3.59
C ILE A 590 -5.59 7.68 4.98
N HIS A 591 -6.61 6.89 5.34
CA HIS A 591 -6.61 6.16 6.60
C HIS A 591 -5.49 5.13 6.70
N GLU A 592 -5.29 4.31 5.67
CA GLU A 592 -4.22 3.32 5.63
C GLU A 592 -2.84 3.97 5.80
N LEU A 593 -2.59 5.09 5.13
CA LEU A 593 -1.35 5.85 5.29
C LEU A 593 -1.21 6.46 6.68
N SER A 594 -2.30 7.01 7.22
CA SER A 594 -2.30 7.61 8.56
C SER A 594 -1.96 6.62 9.68
N MET A 595 -2.00 5.31 9.41
CA MET A 595 -1.54 4.29 10.37
C MET A 595 -0.01 4.26 10.51
N ASN A 596 0.73 4.68 9.47
CA ASN A 596 2.18 4.56 9.39
C ASN A 596 2.91 5.91 9.37
N MET A 597 2.22 7.00 9.02
CA MET A 597 2.79 8.34 8.96
C MET A 597 1.78 9.44 9.34
N PRO A 598 2.25 10.63 9.77
CA PRO A 598 1.38 11.78 9.96
C PRO A 598 0.83 12.28 8.62
N VAL A 599 -0.49 12.49 8.58
CA VAL A 599 -1.21 13.04 7.42
C VAL A 599 -1.96 14.30 7.85
N ILE A 600 -1.69 15.42 7.21
CA ILE A 600 -2.41 16.68 7.43
C ILE A 600 -3.23 17.00 6.18
N LEU A 601 -4.54 17.02 6.36
CA LEU A 601 -5.52 17.19 5.29
C LEU A 601 -6.28 18.50 5.49
N VAL A 602 -6.07 19.46 4.58
CA VAL A 602 -6.86 20.68 4.48
C VAL A 602 -8.03 20.45 3.55
N THR A 603 -9.24 20.80 3.99
CA THR A 603 -10.44 20.67 3.17
C THR A 603 -11.56 21.59 3.63
N HIS A 604 -12.48 21.91 2.72
CA HIS A 604 -13.78 22.52 3.02
C HIS A 604 -14.94 21.59 2.61
N ASN A 605 -14.64 20.37 2.16
CA ASN A 605 -15.65 19.39 1.76
C ASN A 605 -16.05 18.51 2.96
N ASN A 606 -17.34 18.35 3.20
CA ASN A 606 -17.89 17.54 4.29
C ASN A 606 -17.46 16.05 4.22
N THR A 607 -17.36 15.48 3.02
CA THR A 607 -16.98 14.07 2.80
C THR A 607 -15.54 13.79 3.22
N VAL A 608 -14.64 14.74 2.94
CA VAL A 608 -13.20 14.60 3.21
C VAL A 608 -12.84 15.21 4.56
N GLY A 609 -13.66 16.13 5.08
CA GLY A 609 -13.44 16.81 6.36
C GLY A 609 -14.08 16.11 7.55
N ALA A 610 -15.41 16.02 7.58
CA ALA A 610 -16.11 15.41 8.71
C ALA A 610 -16.25 13.89 8.55
N SER A 611 -16.58 13.41 7.35
CA SER A 611 -16.87 11.99 7.14
C SER A 611 -15.62 11.11 7.19
N ILE A 612 -14.42 11.69 6.99
CA ILE A 612 -13.15 10.97 7.18
C ILE A 612 -12.89 10.66 8.65
N ARG A 613 -13.60 11.26 9.62
CA ARG A 613 -13.39 11.03 11.06
C ARG A 613 -11.91 11.22 11.43
N PRO A 614 -11.41 12.46 11.50
CA PRO A 614 -10.02 12.72 11.85
C PRO A 614 -9.67 12.28 13.29
N ASP A 615 -8.38 12.19 13.57
CA ASP A 615 -7.85 12.02 14.94
C ASP A 615 -7.71 13.36 15.67
N PHE A 616 -7.42 14.42 14.92
CA PHE A 616 -7.26 15.76 15.46
C PHE A 616 -7.85 16.81 14.51
N LEU A 617 -8.46 17.84 15.08
CA LEU A 617 -9.11 18.91 14.31
C LEU A 617 -8.38 20.23 14.55
N ILE A 618 -8.09 20.93 13.46
CA ILE A 618 -7.54 22.28 13.48
C ILE A 618 -8.49 23.21 12.75
N TYR A 619 -8.88 24.30 13.38
CA TYR A 619 -9.63 25.38 12.79
C TYR A 619 -8.74 26.61 12.64
N THR A 620 -8.67 27.13 11.42
CA THR A 620 -7.95 28.37 11.11
C THR A 620 -8.93 29.51 10.92
N ARG A 621 -8.62 30.67 11.49
CA ARG A 621 -9.41 31.89 11.36
C ARG A 621 -8.52 33.09 11.07
N ARG A 622 -8.94 33.91 10.12
CA ARG A 622 -8.29 35.19 9.85
C ARG A 622 -8.81 36.26 10.82
N ILE A 623 -7.90 36.94 11.50
CA ILE A 623 -8.17 38.13 12.31
C ILE A 623 -7.61 39.34 11.57
N ILE A 624 -8.45 40.37 11.40
CA ILE A 624 -8.07 41.61 10.75
C ILE A 624 -8.08 42.70 11.81
N ASP A 625 -6.89 43.02 12.33
CA ASP A 625 -6.61 44.24 13.10
C ASP A 625 -5.79 45.20 12.22
N ASP A 626 -4.76 45.87 12.75
CA ASP A 626 -3.80 46.69 11.99
C ASP A 626 -2.93 45.84 11.02
N ASN A 627 -2.78 44.54 11.31
CA ASN A 627 -2.13 43.54 10.47
C ASN A 627 -3.00 42.29 10.38
N VAL A 628 -2.94 41.57 9.25
CA VAL A 628 -3.64 40.29 9.08
C VAL A 628 -2.89 39.21 9.86
N THR A 629 -3.53 38.61 10.85
CA THR A 629 -3.02 37.45 11.59
C THR A 629 -3.93 36.24 11.40
N TYR A 630 -3.36 35.05 11.49
CA TYR A 630 -4.09 33.79 11.38
C TYR A 630 -4.06 33.08 12.73
N GLU A 631 -5.20 33.07 13.43
CA GLU A 631 -5.33 32.34 14.67
C GLU A 631 -5.72 30.89 14.37
N ARG A 632 -5.18 29.97 15.18
CA ARG A 632 -5.36 28.53 15.06
C ARG A 632 -5.96 28.00 16.35
N TYR A 633 -7.10 27.34 16.22
CA TYR A 633 -7.78 26.62 17.29
C TYR A 633 -7.63 25.13 17.01
N TYR A 634 -7.40 24.33 18.03
CA TYR A 634 -7.22 22.90 17.87
C TYR A 634 -7.81 22.11 19.03
N GLY A 635 -8.07 20.82 18.79
CA GLY A 635 -8.63 19.93 19.79
C GLY A 635 -9.09 18.61 19.19
N LEU A 636 -9.58 17.72 20.06
CA LEU A 636 -10.17 16.46 19.62
C LEU A 636 -11.53 16.72 18.94
N PRO A 637 -11.89 15.95 17.89
CA PRO A 637 -13.21 16.08 17.25
C PRO A 637 -14.39 15.87 18.20
N SER A 638 -14.19 15.13 19.30
CA SER A 638 -15.20 14.90 20.34
C SER A 638 -15.47 16.10 21.24
N SER A 639 -14.52 17.05 21.32
CA SER A 639 -14.53 18.13 22.30
C SER A 639 -15.61 19.17 22.00
N LYS A 640 -16.20 19.77 23.04
CA LYS A 640 -17.22 20.82 22.89
C LYS A 640 -16.62 22.13 22.39
N GLU A 641 -15.39 22.43 22.81
CA GLU A 641 -14.65 23.62 22.43
C GLU A 641 -13.28 23.26 21.86
N LEU A 642 -12.78 24.11 20.96
CA LEU A 642 -11.40 24.10 20.46
C LEU A 642 -10.66 25.26 21.11
N ILE A 643 -9.38 25.07 21.43
CA ILE A 643 -8.58 26.05 22.17
C ILE A 643 -7.42 26.53 21.29
N SER A 644 -7.10 27.82 21.35
CA SER A 644 -5.94 28.40 20.68
C SER A 644 -4.70 28.44 21.57
N SER A 645 -3.51 28.65 20.97
CA SER A 645 -2.26 28.80 21.73
C SER A 645 -2.24 29.98 22.69
N THR A 646 -3.13 30.96 22.50
CA THR A 646 -3.31 32.14 23.37
C THR A 646 -4.35 31.92 24.48
N GLY A 647 -5.01 30.75 24.50
CA GLY A 647 -6.02 30.38 25.49
C GLY A 647 -7.46 30.79 25.14
N ASN A 648 -7.71 31.29 23.93
CA ASN A 648 -9.08 31.58 23.48
C ASN A 648 -9.81 30.26 23.15
N SER A 649 -11.11 30.18 23.46
CA SER A 649 -11.93 29.01 23.12
C SER A 649 -13.04 29.34 22.11
N ILE A 650 -13.40 28.35 21.30
CA ILE A 650 -14.49 28.44 20.32
C ILE A 650 -15.31 27.15 20.30
N LYS A 651 -16.63 27.26 20.12
CA LYS A 651 -17.52 26.09 20.05
C LYS A 651 -17.24 25.26 18.80
N ASN A 652 -16.79 24.02 19.01
CA ASN A 652 -16.43 23.09 17.94
C ASN A 652 -17.64 22.80 17.01
N PHE A 653 -18.81 22.58 17.60
CA PHE A 653 -20.05 22.32 16.85
C PHE A 653 -20.38 23.42 15.83
N GLN A 654 -20.26 24.69 16.25
CA GLN A 654 -20.55 25.83 15.38
C GLN A 654 -19.54 25.91 14.23
N VAL A 655 -18.26 25.74 14.53
CA VAL A 655 -17.17 25.77 13.53
C VAL A 655 -17.35 24.70 12.47
N VAL A 656 -17.65 23.46 12.87
CA VAL A 656 -17.87 22.34 11.94
C VAL A 656 -19.05 22.63 11.02
N LEU A 657 -20.17 23.11 11.57
CA LEU A 657 -21.35 23.45 10.77
C LEU A 657 -21.11 24.62 9.82
N ASP A 658 -20.46 25.68 10.29
CA ASP A 658 -20.19 26.86 9.46
C ASP A 658 -19.22 26.54 8.32
N CYS A 659 -18.19 25.74 8.58
CA CYS A 659 -17.18 25.40 7.58
C CYS A 659 -17.63 24.32 6.59
N LEU A 660 -18.34 23.28 7.05
CA LEU A 660 -18.63 22.09 6.24
C LEU A 660 -20.10 21.99 5.81
N GLU A 661 -21.02 22.69 6.48
CA GLU A 661 -22.47 22.56 6.26
C GLU A 661 -23.19 23.89 5.98
N ALA A 662 -22.44 24.96 5.70
CA ALA A 662 -22.97 26.31 5.45
C ALA A 662 -23.86 26.84 6.60
N GLY A 663 -23.53 26.44 7.82
CA GLY A 663 -24.16 26.88 9.07
C GLY A 663 -25.37 26.06 9.50
N GLU A 664 -25.72 26.21 10.78
CA GLU A 664 -26.76 25.42 11.46
C GLU A 664 -28.14 25.53 10.80
N LYS A 665 -28.51 26.74 10.35
CA LYS A 665 -29.80 26.96 9.69
C LYS A 665 -29.94 26.13 8.41
N SER A 666 -28.94 26.22 7.54
CA SER A 666 -28.90 25.51 6.25
C SER A 666 -28.86 23.98 6.45
N TYR A 667 -28.14 23.51 7.48
CA TYR A 667 -28.11 22.10 7.84
C TYR A 667 -29.49 21.59 8.29
N ASN A 668 -30.15 22.30 9.19
CA ASN A 668 -31.45 21.89 9.72
C ASN A 668 -32.57 21.95 8.66
N GLU A 669 -32.53 22.94 7.76
CA GLU A 669 -33.45 23.01 6.60
C GLU A 669 -33.26 21.79 5.68
N ARG A 670 -32.02 21.48 5.29
CA ARG A 670 -31.72 20.29 4.47
C ARG A 670 -32.12 18.98 5.15
N LYS A 671 -31.82 18.83 6.44
CA LYS A 671 -32.24 17.67 7.23
C LYS A 671 -33.76 17.48 7.15
N ARG A 672 -34.52 18.55 7.37
CA ARG A 672 -35.99 18.52 7.29
C ARG A 672 -36.49 18.15 5.90
N ASP A 673 -35.90 18.72 4.84
CA ASP A 673 -36.29 18.40 3.46
C ASP A 673 -35.98 16.95 3.10
N TYR A 674 -34.82 16.43 3.53
CA TYR A 674 -34.46 15.02 3.31
C TYR A 674 -35.36 14.07 4.12
N ASP A 675 -35.69 14.42 5.36
CA ASP A 675 -36.62 13.63 6.19
C ASP A 675 -38.03 13.60 5.58
N LEU A 676 -38.47 14.68 4.92
CA LEU A 676 -39.74 14.72 4.18
C LEU A 676 -39.73 13.84 2.92
N LEU A 677 -38.59 13.70 2.26
CA LEU A 677 -38.43 12.84 1.06
C LEU A 677 -38.26 11.36 1.41
N LYS A 678 -37.87 11.04 2.65
CA LYS A 678 -37.65 9.67 3.15
C LYS A 678 -38.95 8.98 3.57
N ASN A 679 -39.97 9.78 3.93
CA ASN A 679 -41.34 9.33 4.22
C ASN A 679 -42.17 9.31 2.94
#